data_AF-A0A936GH85-F1
#
_entry.id   AF-A0A936GH85-F1
#
_cell.length_a   1.000
_cell.length_b   1.000
_cell.length_c   1.000
_cell.angle_alpha   90.00
_cell.angle_beta   90.00
_cell.angle_gamma   90.00
#
_symmetry.space_group_name_H-M   'P 1'
#
loop_
_entity.id
_entity.type
_entity.pdbx_description
1 polymer ?
#
loop_
_entity_poly.entity_id
_entity_poly.type
_entity_poly.pdbx_seq_one_letter_code
_entity_poly.pdbx_strand_id
1 'polypeptide(L)'
;MKARFILFALSLLTTLLVNAQNIRVNQLGFYSKSIKTAVVPNTANQVFTIKDKATAEIKYSKALPALTLNWSLSGEDFKIVDFSDFEASGTYYIECGSETSYDFTISEDMVYRNLLTWTMKAFYLFRVSSPIESEYATFNGIDYARKAGHADDKVIIHSSAATTQRPAGTIVSAPKGWYDAGDYNLYVVNAGISVFSLIHTYELHKDYFRKLNLNIPESNNSVPDIIDEIKWEFDWLLAMQDLDGGVYFKLTSKIFNGFEMPEYDKSDRYMVGKSTTSALDFAAMAAMGYRIFKDYETQFPGLADKCLVASEKAWLWAKAHPSIPYSNPDDIKTGGYGDNSFSDEFFWAASELFISTHKETYYNELNFNLTFSGPTWPMVNSLGLLSLMIHRNDLPDYANITQIESKFRGLSESLYQTYSSSPYKALISKFDWGCSGEIAARGMVLGTAYNYFKDEKYKIAATDGLNYLLGRNPTSYSMVTGFGDKTPMFIHDRRSGSDGIAQPLPGYLAGGPTTQSRNDCGASAYPSTYPAKSYIDAQCSYSTNEIAINWNAPFVALLTFVENAYKTDKTILEINLQEGWNIISTNLHPADSSIVTLFAGADVETIKTTELVWYKNQEPFLNTLSALTAGNGYLVKMNKPFTLTVTGIPAKETNFISATKTGWALAGCSFQSPRLTEDVINSNTIDIVKNFEGYWTKDSLGMLLYIKPGKGYFIHGK
;
A
#
# COMPACT_ATOMS: atom_id res chain seq x y z
N MET A 1 20.00 -73.64 34.12
CA MET A 1 19.94 -73.53 32.65
C MET A 1 19.03 -72.35 32.33
N LYS A 2 19.60 -71.15 32.13
CA LYS A 2 18.85 -69.90 31.89
C LYS A 2 19.01 -69.52 30.41
N ALA A 3 17.91 -69.55 29.66
CA ALA A 3 17.84 -69.01 28.31
C ALA A 3 17.74 -67.48 28.38
N ARG A 4 18.59 -66.77 27.62
CA ARG A 4 18.48 -65.33 27.40
C ARG A 4 18.08 -65.10 25.94
N PHE A 5 16.90 -64.51 25.74
CA PHE A 5 16.43 -63.98 24.47
C PHE A 5 17.19 -62.70 24.11
N ILE A 6 17.61 -62.60 22.86
CA ILE A 6 18.13 -61.38 22.22
C ILE A 6 16.95 -60.68 21.57
N LEU A 7 16.66 -59.43 21.94
CA LEU A 7 15.79 -58.53 21.18
C LEU A 7 16.67 -57.55 20.38
N PHE A 8 16.53 -57.59 19.07
CA PHE A 8 17.03 -56.56 18.15
C PHE A 8 16.05 -55.37 18.16
N ALA A 9 16.53 -54.17 18.49
CA ALA A 9 15.78 -52.93 18.28
C ALA A 9 16.21 -52.32 16.93
N LEU A 10 15.27 -52.26 15.99
CA LEU A 10 15.41 -51.57 14.70
C LEU A 10 15.11 -50.08 14.94
N SER A 11 16.10 -49.21 14.85
CA SER A 11 15.89 -47.75 14.86
C SER A 11 15.55 -47.27 13.45
N LEU A 12 14.29 -46.89 13.23
CA LEU A 12 13.86 -46.18 12.02
C LEU A 12 14.45 -44.76 12.05
N LEU A 13 15.40 -44.47 11.15
CA LEU A 13 15.79 -43.09 10.84
C LEU A 13 14.73 -42.49 9.91
N THR A 14 13.85 -41.64 10.42
CA THR A 14 13.04 -40.75 9.57
C THR A 14 13.92 -39.57 9.13
N THR A 15 14.43 -39.63 7.91
CA THR A 15 14.99 -38.45 7.24
C THR A 15 13.86 -37.45 7.00
N LEU A 16 13.85 -36.36 7.76
CA LEU A 16 13.05 -35.17 7.45
C LEU A 16 13.58 -34.61 6.12
N LEU A 17 12.86 -34.85 5.03
CA LEU A 17 13.05 -34.14 3.78
C LEU A 17 12.68 -32.68 4.03
N VAL A 18 13.68 -31.81 4.08
CA VAL A 18 13.46 -30.36 4.04
C VAL A 18 13.07 -30.02 2.62
N ASN A 19 11.79 -29.68 2.40
CA ASN A 19 11.33 -29.17 1.11
C ASN A 19 12.00 -27.82 0.84
N ALA A 20 12.46 -27.62 -0.40
CA ALA A 20 13.11 -26.36 -0.77
C ALA A 20 12.04 -25.29 -1.03
N GLN A 21 12.24 -24.08 -0.49
CA GLN A 21 11.31 -22.96 -0.65
C GLN A 21 11.59 -22.17 -1.94
N ASN A 22 11.50 -22.84 -3.10
CA ASN A 22 11.80 -22.21 -4.39
C ASN A 22 10.54 -21.77 -5.17
N ILE A 23 9.34 -22.08 -4.70
CA ILE A 23 8.10 -21.53 -5.29
C ILE A 23 7.95 -20.09 -4.81
N ARG A 24 7.95 -19.15 -5.76
CA ARG A 24 7.95 -17.72 -5.46
C ARG A 24 6.53 -17.19 -5.56
N VAL A 25 6.06 -16.60 -4.47
CA VAL A 25 4.69 -16.10 -4.30
C VAL A 25 4.77 -14.77 -3.55
N ASN A 26 3.71 -13.97 -3.62
CA ASN A 26 3.53 -12.87 -2.68
C ASN A 26 3.44 -13.46 -1.26
N GLN A 27 4.42 -13.14 -0.42
CA GLN A 27 4.60 -13.72 0.92
C GLN A 27 3.65 -13.14 1.97
N LEU A 28 2.91 -12.08 1.62
CA LEU A 28 1.87 -11.56 2.51
C LEU A 28 0.54 -12.22 2.17
N GLY A 29 0.17 -12.21 0.88
CA GLY A 29 -1.14 -12.72 0.50
C GLY A 29 -1.72 -12.17 -0.77
N PHE A 30 -3.03 -12.39 -0.90
CA PHE A 30 -3.86 -11.95 -2.00
C PHE A 30 -5.24 -11.57 -1.50
N TYR A 31 -5.88 -10.62 -2.17
CA TYR A 31 -7.30 -10.43 -1.99
C TYR A 31 -8.08 -11.58 -2.65
N SER A 32 -9.19 -12.01 -2.06
CA SER A 32 -10.00 -13.12 -2.59
C SER A 32 -10.38 -12.94 -4.06
N LYS A 33 -10.60 -11.71 -4.53
CA LYS A 33 -10.96 -11.41 -5.94
C LYS A 33 -9.80 -10.82 -6.76
N SER A 34 -8.58 -10.77 -6.22
CA SER A 34 -7.42 -10.33 -7.01
C SER A 34 -6.89 -11.44 -7.91
N ILE A 35 -6.05 -11.03 -8.86
CA ILE A 35 -5.15 -11.95 -9.55
C ILE A 35 -4.23 -12.61 -8.50
N LYS A 36 -4.01 -13.92 -8.62
CA LYS A 36 -3.16 -14.71 -7.73
C LYS A 36 -2.28 -15.61 -8.57
N THR A 37 -0.99 -15.31 -8.57
CA THR A 37 0.00 -16.05 -9.36
C THR A 37 1.23 -16.36 -8.54
N ALA A 38 1.85 -17.49 -8.85
CA ALA A 38 3.13 -17.90 -8.30
C ALA A 38 4.05 -18.40 -9.41
N VAL A 39 5.36 -18.34 -9.15
CA VAL A 39 6.36 -18.90 -10.05
C VAL A 39 6.86 -20.22 -9.47
N VAL A 40 6.63 -21.29 -10.21
CA VAL A 40 7.07 -22.64 -9.89
C VAL A 40 8.33 -22.94 -10.71
N PRO A 41 9.43 -23.41 -10.10
CA PRO A 41 10.61 -23.87 -10.84
C PRO A 41 10.26 -24.94 -11.87
N ASN A 42 11.04 -25.05 -12.94
CA ASN A 42 10.85 -26.14 -13.91
C ASN A 42 11.09 -27.50 -13.22
N THR A 43 10.03 -28.26 -13.01
CA THR A 43 10.03 -29.52 -12.25
C THR A 43 9.37 -30.64 -13.06
N ALA A 44 9.72 -31.90 -12.75
CA ALA A 44 9.11 -33.08 -13.37
C ALA A 44 7.65 -33.27 -12.95
N ASN A 45 7.25 -32.73 -11.79
CA ASN A 45 5.87 -32.77 -11.33
C ASN A 45 4.98 -31.91 -12.22
N GLN A 46 3.75 -32.37 -12.45
CA GLN A 46 2.82 -31.72 -13.39
C GLN A 46 1.63 -31.07 -12.70
N VAL A 47 1.55 -31.12 -11.37
CA VAL A 47 0.44 -30.59 -10.57
C VAL A 47 1.01 -29.80 -9.39
N PHE A 48 0.43 -28.63 -9.12
CA PHE A 48 0.64 -27.91 -7.87
C PHE A 48 -0.61 -28.01 -7.01
N THR A 49 -0.41 -27.98 -5.69
CA THR A 49 -1.48 -27.97 -4.70
C THR A 49 -1.35 -26.76 -3.79
N ILE A 50 -2.49 -26.25 -3.31
CA ILE A 50 -2.54 -25.25 -2.24
C ILE A 50 -3.03 -25.98 -0.99
N LYS A 51 -2.23 -25.92 0.06
CA LYS A 51 -2.52 -26.58 1.34
C LYS A 51 -2.80 -25.56 2.42
N ASP A 52 -3.78 -25.87 3.26
CA ASP A 52 -4.06 -25.12 4.47
C ASP A 52 -2.85 -25.19 5.40
N LYS A 53 -2.43 -24.04 5.92
CA LYS A 53 -1.22 -23.97 6.77
C LYS A 53 -1.38 -24.75 8.07
N ALA A 54 -2.55 -24.73 8.70
CA ALA A 54 -2.76 -25.33 10.00
C ALA A 54 -2.98 -26.85 9.91
N THR A 55 -3.70 -27.31 8.89
CA THR A 55 -4.08 -28.73 8.77
C THR A 55 -3.27 -29.52 7.75
N ALA A 56 -2.50 -28.84 6.89
CA ALA A 56 -1.83 -29.41 5.71
C ALA A 56 -2.80 -30.07 4.70
N GLU A 57 -4.11 -29.85 4.84
CA GLU A 57 -5.11 -30.36 3.90
C GLU A 57 -5.01 -29.65 2.55
N ILE A 58 -5.10 -30.41 1.46
CA ILE A 58 -5.18 -29.86 0.11
C ILE A 58 -6.55 -29.18 -0.06
N LYS A 59 -6.53 -27.86 -0.28
CA LYS A 59 -7.73 -27.05 -0.55
C LYS A 59 -7.91 -26.74 -2.03
N TYR A 60 -6.82 -26.79 -2.81
CA TYR A 60 -6.83 -26.57 -4.25
C TYR A 60 -5.78 -27.42 -4.95
N SER A 61 -6.04 -27.83 -6.18
CA SER A 61 -5.10 -28.60 -7.00
C SER A 61 -5.32 -28.29 -8.48
N LYS A 62 -4.26 -28.02 -9.22
CA LYS A 62 -4.33 -27.71 -10.66
C LYS A 62 -3.06 -28.16 -11.37
N ALA A 63 -3.20 -28.55 -12.64
CA ALA A 63 -2.07 -28.88 -13.48
C ALA A 63 -1.19 -27.64 -13.74
N LEU A 64 0.12 -27.84 -13.81
CA LEU A 64 1.05 -26.81 -14.29
C LEU A 64 0.79 -26.52 -15.77
N PRO A 65 0.98 -25.27 -16.23
CA PRO A 65 0.93 -24.96 -17.65
C PRO A 65 1.92 -25.80 -18.47
N ALA A 66 1.57 -26.11 -19.71
CA ALA A 66 2.45 -26.85 -20.61
C ALA A 66 3.72 -26.04 -20.98
N LEU A 67 3.55 -24.73 -21.17
CA LEU A 67 4.64 -23.83 -21.56
C LEU A 67 5.60 -23.60 -20.38
N THR A 68 6.87 -23.95 -20.59
CA THR A 68 7.99 -23.50 -19.75
C THR A 68 8.48 -22.16 -20.29
N LEU A 69 8.62 -21.20 -19.40
CA LEU A 69 9.14 -19.87 -19.68
C LEU A 69 10.62 -19.81 -19.32
N ASN A 70 11.36 -19.00 -20.05
CA ASN A 70 12.74 -18.63 -19.73
C ASN A 70 12.82 -17.10 -19.67
N TRP A 71 13.58 -16.56 -18.71
CA TRP A 71 13.86 -15.14 -18.67
C TRP A 71 15.35 -14.87 -18.55
N SER A 72 15.93 -14.33 -19.63
CA SER A 72 17.37 -14.03 -19.73
C SER A 72 17.90 -13.13 -18.61
N LEU A 73 17.06 -12.29 -18.01
CA LEU A 73 17.45 -11.43 -16.88
C LEU A 73 17.58 -12.17 -15.55
N SER A 74 17.03 -13.38 -15.44
CA SER A 74 17.12 -14.26 -14.27
C SER A 74 17.95 -15.53 -14.54
N GLY A 75 18.09 -15.93 -15.80
CA GLY A 75 18.82 -17.13 -16.20
C GLY A 75 18.13 -18.44 -15.83
N GLU A 76 16.81 -18.44 -15.60
CA GLU A 76 16.10 -19.61 -15.12
C GLU A 76 14.91 -20.00 -16.00
N ASP A 77 14.60 -21.29 -15.96
CA ASP A 77 13.39 -21.88 -16.54
C ASP A 77 12.33 -22.07 -15.46
N PHE A 78 11.10 -21.65 -15.73
CA PHE A 78 10.03 -21.64 -14.75
C PHE A 78 8.64 -21.71 -15.39
N LYS A 79 7.61 -21.84 -14.57
CA LYS A 79 6.21 -21.77 -14.96
C LYS A 79 5.47 -20.79 -14.07
N ILE A 80 4.60 -19.97 -14.64
CA ILE A 80 3.67 -19.13 -13.88
C ILE A 80 2.36 -19.90 -13.70
N VAL A 81 1.99 -20.17 -12.46
CA VAL A 81 0.70 -20.75 -12.14
C VAL A 81 -0.28 -19.66 -11.74
N ASP A 82 -1.52 -19.78 -12.21
CA ASP A 82 -2.65 -18.92 -11.88
C ASP A 82 -3.68 -19.72 -11.10
N PHE A 83 -3.97 -19.26 -9.89
CA PHE A 83 -4.96 -19.82 -8.97
C PHE A 83 -5.95 -18.74 -8.51
N SER A 84 -6.21 -17.75 -9.38
CA SER A 84 -7.11 -16.64 -9.07
C SER A 84 -8.55 -17.08 -8.79
N ASP A 85 -8.95 -18.24 -9.33
CA ASP A 85 -10.23 -18.91 -9.06
C ASP A 85 -10.34 -19.52 -7.65
N PHE A 86 -9.23 -19.60 -6.91
CA PHE A 86 -9.22 -19.97 -5.49
C PHE A 86 -9.41 -18.72 -4.63
N GLU A 87 -10.64 -18.48 -4.17
CA GLU A 87 -11.04 -17.27 -3.44
C GLU A 87 -11.21 -17.47 -1.92
N ALA A 88 -11.14 -18.73 -1.46
CA ALA A 88 -11.39 -19.08 -0.06
C ALA A 88 -10.39 -18.37 0.87
N SER A 89 -10.92 -17.68 1.88
CA SER A 89 -10.08 -17.00 2.87
C SER A 89 -9.38 -18.00 3.79
N GLY A 90 -8.11 -17.73 4.11
CA GLY A 90 -7.29 -18.57 4.97
C GLY A 90 -5.80 -18.33 4.76
N THR A 91 -4.97 -19.07 5.49
CA THR A 91 -3.51 -19.05 5.33
C THR A 91 -3.06 -20.34 4.69
N TYR A 92 -2.25 -20.23 3.65
CA TYR A 92 -1.92 -21.32 2.75
C TYR A 92 -0.43 -21.33 2.38
N TYR A 93 0.00 -22.45 1.81
CA TYR A 93 1.25 -22.55 1.06
C TYR A 93 1.04 -23.41 -0.20
N ILE A 94 1.88 -23.21 -1.22
CA ILE A 94 1.88 -24.01 -2.45
C ILE A 94 2.91 -25.14 -2.31
N GLU A 95 2.54 -26.33 -2.79
CA GLU A 95 3.45 -27.48 -2.93
C GLU A 95 3.43 -28.02 -4.37
N CYS A 96 4.60 -28.30 -4.92
CA CYS A 96 4.77 -28.98 -6.21
C CYS A 96 5.99 -29.91 -6.16
N GLY A 97 5.76 -31.19 -5.87
CA GLY A 97 6.85 -32.13 -5.60
C GLY A 97 7.55 -31.84 -4.28
N SER A 98 8.88 -31.70 -4.31
CA SER A 98 9.70 -31.29 -3.18
C SER A 98 9.81 -29.77 -3.00
N GLU A 99 9.20 -29.00 -3.91
CA GLU A 99 9.24 -27.54 -3.87
C GLU A 99 8.02 -27.01 -3.11
N THR A 100 8.25 -26.02 -2.26
CA THR A 100 7.21 -25.32 -1.50
C THR A 100 7.34 -23.81 -1.66
N SER A 101 6.25 -23.08 -1.39
CA SER A 101 6.32 -21.64 -1.21
C SER A 101 6.47 -21.27 0.27
N TYR A 102 6.75 -20.00 0.53
CA TYR A 102 6.43 -19.36 1.79
C TYR A 102 4.91 -19.33 2.04
N ASP A 103 4.52 -19.04 3.27
CA ASP A 103 3.11 -18.95 3.63
C ASP A 103 2.51 -17.65 3.03
N PHE A 104 1.20 -17.64 2.78
CA PHE A 104 0.49 -16.45 2.32
C PHE A 104 -0.98 -16.51 2.74
N THR A 105 -1.60 -15.33 2.89
CA THR A 105 -3.02 -15.22 3.29
C THR A 105 -3.90 -14.88 2.10
N ILE A 106 -5.06 -15.52 1.97
CA ILE A 106 -6.14 -15.04 1.11
C ILE A 106 -7.21 -14.42 2.00
N SER A 107 -7.67 -13.22 1.69
CA SER A 107 -8.67 -12.50 2.48
C SER A 107 -9.56 -11.61 1.62
N GLU A 108 -10.84 -11.48 1.99
CA GLU A 108 -11.77 -10.52 1.37
C GLU A 108 -11.61 -9.08 1.90
N ASP A 109 -10.85 -8.88 2.98
CA ASP A 109 -10.85 -7.65 3.76
C ASP A 109 -9.50 -6.92 3.86
N MET A 110 -8.51 -7.53 4.53
CA MET A 110 -7.24 -6.88 4.82
C MET A 110 -6.09 -7.85 4.53
N VAL A 111 -5.23 -7.44 3.61
CA VAL A 111 -4.00 -8.16 3.27
C VAL A 111 -2.79 -7.25 3.47
N TYR A 112 -2.86 -6.01 3.00
CA TYR A 112 -1.73 -5.08 3.00
C TYR A 112 -1.91 -3.86 3.92
N ARG A 113 -3.03 -3.73 4.64
CA ARG A 113 -3.29 -2.59 5.53
C ARG A 113 -2.15 -2.31 6.51
N ASN A 114 -1.65 -3.36 7.19
CA ASN A 114 -0.56 -3.21 8.15
C ASN A 114 0.74 -2.77 7.43
N LEU A 115 1.04 -3.38 6.29
CA LEU A 115 2.17 -3.01 5.44
C LEU A 115 2.05 -1.54 5.01
N LEU A 116 0.93 -1.11 4.43
CA LEU A 116 0.72 0.28 4.03
C LEU A 116 0.88 1.26 5.19
N THR A 117 0.35 0.92 6.37
CA THR A 117 0.47 1.77 7.56
C THR A 117 1.93 1.96 7.91
N TRP A 118 2.74 0.90 7.96
CA TRP A 118 4.15 0.99 8.28
C TRP A 118 5.02 1.57 7.17
N THR A 119 4.71 1.31 5.89
CA THR A 119 5.38 1.95 4.76
C THR A 119 5.12 3.46 4.72
N MET A 120 3.94 3.92 5.13
CA MET A 120 3.67 5.36 5.29
C MET A 120 4.32 5.90 6.57
N LYS A 121 4.30 5.12 7.67
CA LYS A 121 4.98 5.48 8.93
C LYS A 121 6.51 5.51 8.80
N ALA A 122 7.08 4.85 7.80
CA ALA A 122 8.50 4.97 7.49
C ALA A 122 8.95 6.43 7.33
N PHE A 123 8.08 7.33 6.85
CA PHE A 123 8.36 8.77 6.76
C PHE A 123 8.53 9.44 8.13
N TYR A 124 7.74 9.02 9.14
CA TYR A 124 7.99 9.39 10.53
C TYR A 124 9.39 8.94 10.96
N LEU A 125 9.78 7.70 10.64
CA LEU A 125 11.11 7.15 10.99
C LEU A 125 12.27 7.83 10.23
N PHE A 126 11.99 8.40 9.05
CA PHE A 126 12.93 9.23 8.28
C PHE A 126 13.12 10.64 8.85
N ARG A 127 12.25 11.14 9.74
CA ARG A 127 12.28 12.55 10.20
C ARG A 127 13.64 12.98 10.74
N VAL A 128 14.16 14.07 10.19
CA VAL A 128 15.34 14.79 10.67
C VAL A 128 14.95 15.77 11.78
N SER A 129 15.90 16.22 12.61
CA SER A 129 15.71 17.26 13.63
C SER A 129 14.75 16.95 14.78
N SER A 130 14.23 15.72 14.86
CA SER A 130 13.28 15.29 15.89
C SER A 130 13.67 13.95 16.48
N PRO A 131 13.39 13.69 17.78
CA PRO A 131 13.40 12.33 18.27
C PRO A 131 12.33 11.50 17.57
N ILE A 132 12.53 10.19 17.61
CA ILE A 132 11.53 9.16 17.31
C ILE A 132 11.15 8.56 18.66
N GLU A 133 9.87 8.66 19.02
CA GLU A 133 9.39 8.34 20.36
C GLU A 133 8.88 6.90 20.42
N SER A 134 9.12 6.24 21.55
CA SER A 134 8.80 4.83 21.80
C SER A 134 7.32 4.49 21.58
N GLU A 135 6.43 5.41 21.96
CA GLU A 135 4.97 5.30 21.78
C GLU A 135 4.57 5.11 20.31
N TYR A 136 5.36 5.66 19.39
CA TYR A 136 5.07 5.63 17.96
C TYR A 136 5.99 4.66 17.20
N ALA A 137 7.09 4.19 17.79
CA ALA A 137 8.10 3.43 17.07
C ALA A 137 8.15 1.93 17.43
N THR A 138 7.17 1.42 18.17
CA THR A 138 7.14 0.00 18.53
C THR A 138 6.52 -0.87 17.43
N PHE A 139 7.28 -1.80 16.87
CA PHE A 139 6.82 -2.78 15.87
C PHE A 139 7.11 -4.21 16.34
N ASN A 140 6.08 -5.07 16.36
CA ASN A 140 6.20 -6.46 16.82
C ASN A 140 6.89 -6.61 18.19
N GLY A 141 6.67 -5.65 19.10
CA GLY A 141 7.25 -5.63 20.45
C GLY A 141 8.69 -5.11 20.53
N ILE A 142 9.26 -4.64 19.42
CA ILE A 142 10.60 -4.03 19.35
C ILE A 142 10.45 -2.51 19.28
N ASP A 143 11.14 -1.81 20.17
CA ASP A 143 11.14 -0.34 20.24
C ASP A 143 12.29 0.24 19.40
N TYR A 144 11.93 1.01 18.37
CA TYR A 144 12.87 1.67 17.46
C TYR A 144 13.06 3.17 17.78
N ALA A 145 12.74 3.60 19.00
CA ALA A 145 12.96 4.98 19.44
C ALA A 145 14.42 5.41 19.29
N ARG A 146 14.62 6.67 18.90
CA ARG A 146 15.95 7.29 18.81
C ARG A 146 15.90 8.76 19.21
N LYS A 147 17.05 9.29 19.62
CA LYS A 147 17.18 10.72 19.92
C LYS A 147 17.11 11.56 18.63
N ALA A 148 16.94 12.86 18.82
CA ALA A 148 17.06 13.83 17.74
C ALA A 148 18.51 13.89 17.25
N GLY A 149 18.69 13.83 15.94
CA GLY A 149 19.94 14.15 15.25
C GLY A 149 19.71 15.27 14.25
N HIS A 150 20.78 15.99 13.90
CA HIS A 150 20.76 17.09 12.93
C HIS A 150 19.62 18.08 13.16
N ALA A 151 19.73 18.92 14.20
CA ALA A 151 18.76 19.99 14.43
C ALA A 151 18.66 20.95 13.24
N ASP A 152 19.74 21.05 12.44
CA ASP A 152 19.85 21.89 11.24
C ASP A 152 19.44 23.36 11.52
N ASP A 153 19.72 23.83 12.74
CA ASP A 153 19.62 25.23 13.18
C ASP A 153 20.86 26.05 12.80
N LYS A 154 21.94 25.37 12.42
CA LYS A 154 23.23 25.93 12.00
C LYS A 154 23.76 25.23 10.75
N VAL A 155 23.20 25.59 9.61
CA VAL A 155 23.60 25.08 8.29
C VAL A 155 24.46 26.13 7.60
N ILE A 156 25.59 25.71 7.04
CA ILE A 156 26.58 26.59 6.42
C ILE A 156 26.31 26.70 4.91
N ILE A 157 26.26 27.92 4.38
CA ILE A 157 26.25 28.12 2.93
C ILE A 157 27.62 27.73 2.37
N HIS A 158 27.65 26.69 1.55
CA HIS A 158 28.86 26.24 0.86
C HIS A 158 29.30 27.27 -0.20
N SER A 159 30.59 27.28 -0.57
CA SER A 159 31.10 28.18 -1.61
C SER A 159 30.40 28.00 -2.96
N SER A 160 29.98 26.78 -3.29
CA SER A 160 29.21 26.48 -4.50
C SER A 160 27.77 27.00 -4.49
N ALA A 161 27.23 27.38 -3.33
CA ALA A 161 25.89 27.92 -3.13
C ALA A 161 25.88 29.43 -2.82
N ALA A 162 27.06 30.05 -2.73
CA ALA A 162 27.20 31.42 -2.29
C ALA A 162 26.58 32.43 -3.27
N THR A 163 25.91 33.43 -2.71
CA THR A 163 25.42 34.62 -3.43
C THR A 163 25.96 35.88 -2.77
N THR A 164 25.76 37.05 -3.38
CA THR A 164 26.14 38.33 -2.76
C THR A 164 25.41 38.56 -1.43
N GLN A 165 24.15 38.11 -1.33
CA GLN A 165 23.32 38.26 -0.14
C GLN A 165 23.59 37.17 0.90
N ARG A 166 24.06 35.99 0.48
CA ARG A 166 24.48 34.88 1.35
C ARG A 166 25.87 34.37 0.91
N PRO A 167 26.95 35.08 1.31
CA PRO A 167 28.30 34.63 1.00
C PRO A 167 28.63 33.30 1.67
N ALA A 168 29.65 32.61 1.16
CA ALA A 168 30.13 31.35 1.73
C ALA A 168 30.43 31.49 3.23
N GLY A 169 30.02 30.50 4.03
CA GLY A 169 30.16 30.55 5.49
C GLY A 169 28.98 31.21 6.21
N THR A 170 28.02 31.81 5.50
CA THR A 170 26.76 32.28 6.11
C THR A 170 26.05 31.12 6.81
N ILE A 171 25.56 31.35 8.03
CA ILE A 171 24.81 30.37 8.80
C ILE A 171 23.31 30.63 8.61
N VAL A 172 22.58 29.59 8.24
CA VAL A 172 21.13 29.59 8.06
C VAL A 172 20.51 28.42 8.85
N SER A 173 19.18 28.40 8.94
CA SER A 173 18.43 27.31 9.58
C SER A 173 17.50 26.66 8.57
N ALA A 174 17.51 25.34 8.53
CA ALA A 174 16.66 24.50 7.68
C ALA A 174 16.33 23.18 8.38
N PRO A 175 15.60 23.22 9.52
CA PRO A 175 15.26 22.04 10.28
C PRO A 175 14.21 21.20 9.56
N LYS A 176 13.98 19.98 10.09
CA LYS A 176 13.00 18.99 9.62
C LYS A 176 13.39 18.37 8.28
N GLY A 177 12.40 17.83 7.57
CA GLY A 177 12.62 17.00 6.41
C GLY A 177 12.86 15.53 6.73
N TRP A 178 13.11 14.74 5.70
CA TRP A 178 13.39 13.32 5.78
C TRP A 178 14.83 13.00 5.38
N TYR A 179 15.50 12.14 6.15
CA TYR A 179 16.72 11.49 5.69
C TYR A 179 16.40 10.72 4.41
N ASP A 180 17.18 10.99 3.37
CA ASP A 180 16.89 10.55 2.01
C ASP A 180 16.95 9.04 1.86
N ALA A 181 17.99 8.46 2.43
CA ALA A 181 18.32 7.06 2.26
C ALA A 181 18.89 6.46 3.55
N GLY A 182 19.86 5.55 3.42
CA GLY A 182 20.59 5.01 4.55
C GLY A 182 21.55 6.02 5.19
N ASP A 183 21.77 7.17 4.56
CA ASP A 183 22.56 8.30 5.04
C ASP A 183 21.69 9.41 5.65
N TYR A 184 22.34 10.45 6.20
CA TYR A 184 21.66 11.52 6.92
C TYR A 184 21.51 12.83 6.12
N ASN A 185 21.71 12.79 4.80
CA ASN A 185 21.59 13.98 3.95
C ASN A 185 20.16 14.12 3.37
N LEU A 186 19.84 15.30 2.87
CA LEU A 186 18.53 15.64 2.30
C LEU A 186 18.70 16.25 0.91
N TYR A 187 17.92 15.81 -0.07
CA TYR A 187 18.12 16.13 -1.49
C TYR A 187 16.83 16.60 -2.14
N VAL A 188 16.80 17.84 -2.65
CA VAL A 188 15.56 18.46 -3.17
C VAL A 188 15.02 17.71 -4.39
N VAL A 189 15.91 17.26 -5.28
CA VAL A 189 15.53 16.50 -6.48
C VAL A 189 14.88 15.16 -6.10
N ASN A 190 15.46 14.42 -5.16
CA ASN A 190 14.90 13.13 -4.76
C ASN A 190 13.61 13.27 -3.91
N ALA A 191 13.48 14.37 -3.17
CA ALA A 191 12.23 14.75 -2.52
C ALA A 191 11.10 14.99 -3.55
N GLY A 192 11.42 15.44 -4.77
CA GLY A 192 10.48 15.69 -5.86
C GLY A 192 9.48 14.56 -6.09
N ILE A 193 9.97 13.40 -6.56
CA ILE A 193 9.13 12.22 -6.80
C ILE A 193 8.50 11.66 -5.51
N SER A 194 9.13 11.88 -4.36
CA SER A 194 8.65 11.40 -3.06
C SER A 194 7.40 12.16 -2.63
N VAL A 195 7.50 13.49 -2.56
CA VAL A 195 6.39 14.40 -2.25
C VAL A 195 5.29 14.26 -3.29
N PHE A 196 5.63 14.18 -4.57
CA PHE A 196 4.65 13.94 -5.62
C PHE A 196 3.82 12.69 -5.34
N SER A 197 4.47 11.55 -5.09
CA SER A 197 3.75 10.27 -4.97
C SER A 197 2.80 10.25 -3.78
N LEU A 198 3.19 10.87 -2.67
CA LEU A 198 2.36 11.01 -1.47
C LEU A 198 1.17 11.95 -1.69
N ILE A 199 1.39 13.11 -2.33
CA ILE A 199 0.31 14.04 -2.67
C ILE A 199 -0.64 13.40 -3.69
N HIS A 200 -0.11 12.78 -4.75
CA HIS A 200 -0.89 12.13 -5.81
C HIS A 200 -1.82 11.06 -5.25
N THR A 201 -1.31 10.18 -4.38
CA THR A 201 -2.14 9.14 -3.76
C THR A 201 -3.17 9.73 -2.79
N TYR A 202 -2.83 10.79 -2.05
CA TYR A 202 -3.78 11.50 -1.21
C TYR A 202 -4.90 12.13 -2.03
N GLU A 203 -4.59 12.84 -3.12
CA GLU A 203 -5.59 13.49 -3.99
C GLU A 203 -6.56 12.45 -4.60
N LEU A 204 -6.08 11.25 -4.95
CA LEU A 204 -6.91 10.15 -5.44
C LEU A 204 -7.74 9.44 -4.36
N HIS A 205 -7.28 9.43 -3.11
CA HIS A 205 -7.83 8.60 -2.04
C HIS A 205 -8.04 9.36 -0.72
N LYS A 206 -8.49 10.64 -0.79
CA LYS A 206 -8.65 11.52 0.39
C LYS A 206 -9.40 10.86 1.55
N ASP A 207 -10.52 10.20 1.28
CA ASP A 207 -11.36 9.58 2.31
C ASP A 207 -10.71 8.37 2.98
N TYR A 208 -9.81 7.68 2.27
CA TYR A 208 -9.01 6.61 2.84
C TYR A 208 -8.01 7.18 3.85
N PHE A 209 -7.25 8.20 3.45
CA PHE A 209 -6.20 8.78 4.28
C PHE A 209 -6.75 9.59 5.46
N ARG A 210 -7.91 10.24 5.33
CA ARG A 210 -8.62 10.86 6.46
C ARG A 210 -8.98 9.87 7.58
N LYS A 211 -9.06 8.58 7.27
CA LYS A 211 -9.38 7.50 8.21
C LYS A 211 -8.16 6.67 8.60
N LEU A 212 -7.04 6.81 7.87
CA LEU A 212 -5.83 6.05 8.14
C LEU A 212 -5.09 6.75 9.29
N ASN A 213 -4.99 6.06 10.41
CA ASN A 213 -4.19 6.50 11.55
C ASN A 213 -2.85 5.74 11.52
N LEU A 214 -1.75 6.47 11.44
CA LEU A 214 -0.38 5.94 11.41
C LEU A 214 0.20 5.75 12.81
N ASN A 215 -0.47 6.24 13.85
CA ASN A 215 0.02 6.33 15.22
C ASN A 215 1.35 7.09 15.28
N ILE A 216 1.34 8.35 14.85
CA ILE A 216 2.43 9.32 14.91
C ILE A 216 2.03 10.46 15.86
N PRO A 217 2.96 11.35 16.29
CA PRO A 217 2.64 12.43 17.24
C PRO A 217 1.43 13.28 16.84
N GLU A 218 1.22 13.46 15.54
CA GLU A 218 0.15 14.27 14.99
C GLU A 218 -1.20 13.54 14.85
N SER A 219 -1.28 12.21 15.01
CA SER A 219 -2.48 11.40 14.70
C SER A 219 -3.76 11.74 15.48
N ASN A 220 -3.67 12.57 16.51
CA ASN A 220 -4.81 13.02 17.31
C ASN A 220 -5.24 14.46 16.98
N ASN A 221 -4.65 15.09 15.97
CA ASN A 221 -5.06 16.39 15.46
C ASN A 221 -6.25 16.25 14.46
N SER A 222 -6.60 17.34 13.78
CA SER A 222 -7.68 17.36 12.78
C SER A 222 -7.19 17.26 11.32
N VAL A 223 -5.93 16.88 11.11
CA VAL A 223 -5.24 16.80 9.83
C VAL A 223 -4.97 15.32 9.55
N PRO A 224 -5.15 14.82 8.31
CA PRO A 224 -4.75 13.45 7.99
C PRO A 224 -3.24 13.28 8.14
N ASP A 225 -2.81 12.19 8.78
CA ASP A 225 -1.40 11.94 9.09
C ASP A 225 -0.46 12.03 7.86
N ILE A 226 -0.93 11.67 6.66
CA ILE A 226 -0.15 11.85 5.42
C ILE A 226 0.15 13.32 5.12
N ILE A 227 -0.78 14.23 5.42
CA ILE A 227 -0.60 15.67 5.25
C ILE A 227 0.34 16.21 6.33
N ASP A 228 0.29 15.69 7.56
CA ASP A 228 1.26 16.05 8.59
C ASP A 228 2.69 15.62 8.22
N GLU A 229 2.86 14.42 7.68
CA GLU A 229 4.17 13.98 7.18
C GLU A 229 4.63 14.84 5.99
N ILE A 230 3.77 15.10 5.00
CA ILE A 230 4.15 15.98 3.88
C ILE A 230 4.51 17.38 4.42
N LYS A 231 3.75 17.90 5.39
CA LYS A 231 4.05 19.18 6.05
C LYS A 231 5.41 19.18 6.73
N TRP A 232 5.85 18.06 7.30
CA TRP A 232 7.18 17.90 7.88
C TRP A 232 8.30 18.12 6.85
N GLU A 233 8.13 17.55 5.65
CA GLU A 233 9.07 17.74 4.54
C GLU A 233 9.02 19.18 3.99
N PHE A 234 7.83 19.77 3.89
CA PHE A 234 7.67 21.14 3.39
C PHE A 234 8.32 22.20 4.29
N ASP A 235 8.40 21.95 5.60
CA ASP A 235 9.13 22.86 6.49
C ASP A 235 10.62 22.94 6.13
N TRP A 236 11.22 21.83 5.70
CA TRP A 236 12.58 21.82 5.18
C TRP A 236 12.66 22.37 3.76
N LEU A 237 11.80 21.91 2.83
CA LEU A 237 11.82 22.35 1.43
C LEU A 237 11.71 23.88 1.33
N LEU A 238 10.80 24.51 2.07
CA LEU A 238 10.63 25.97 2.05
C LEU A 238 11.87 26.72 2.57
N ALA A 239 12.69 26.09 3.42
CA ALA A 239 13.95 26.67 3.89
C ALA A 239 15.09 26.53 2.84
N MET A 240 14.94 25.64 1.85
CA MET A 240 15.91 25.43 0.78
C MET A 240 15.85 26.50 -0.32
N GLN A 241 14.83 27.36 -0.36
CA GLN A 241 14.78 28.49 -1.29
C GLN A 241 15.64 29.66 -0.79
N ASP A 242 16.52 30.17 -1.65
CA ASP A 242 17.31 31.37 -1.40
C ASP A 242 16.55 32.65 -1.78
N LEU A 243 17.09 33.81 -1.38
CA LEU A 243 16.47 35.12 -1.53
C LEU A 243 16.26 35.55 -2.98
N ASP A 244 17.04 35.00 -3.92
CA ASP A 244 16.89 35.23 -5.37
C ASP A 244 15.81 34.36 -6.03
N GLY A 245 15.19 33.44 -5.26
CA GLY A 245 14.21 32.47 -5.75
C GLY A 245 14.81 31.14 -6.18
N GLY A 246 16.14 31.06 -6.35
CA GLY A 246 16.83 29.81 -6.66
C GLY A 246 16.83 28.88 -5.45
N VAL A 247 16.93 27.57 -5.71
CA VAL A 247 16.78 26.55 -4.67
C VAL A 247 18.09 25.81 -4.50
N TYR A 248 18.52 25.61 -3.26
CA TYR A 248 19.72 24.84 -2.98
C TYR A 248 19.52 23.38 -3.35
N PHE A 249 20.55 22.74 -3.89
CA PHE A 249 20.40 21.39 -4.43
C PHE A 249 20.16 20.34 -3.35
N LYS A 250 20.92 20.46 -2.25
CA LYS A 250 20.87 19.53 -1.11
C LYS A 250 21.39 20.17 0.17
N LEU A 251 21.01 19.58 1.30
CA LEU A 251 21.53 19.84 2.62
C LEU A 251 22.34 18.62 3.07
N THR A 252 23.65 18.77 3.23
CA THR A 252 24.55 17.62 3.36
C THR A 252 25.76 17.88 4.25
N SER A 253 26.37 16.83 4.81
CA SER A 253 27.77 16.86 5.23
C SER A 253 28.71 16.84 4.00
N LYS A 254 29.99 17.15 4.20
CA LYS A 254 30.97 17.08 3.09
C LYS A 254 31.20 15.65 2.59
N ILE A 255 31.26 14.69 3.49
CA ILE A 255 31.46 13.27 3.18
C ILE A 255 30.40 12.45 3.91
N PHE A 256 30.11 11.26 3.41
CA PHE A 256 29.23 10.32 4.10
C PHE A 256 29.75 10.02 5.51
N ASN A 257 28.87 10.11 6.50
CA ASN A 257 29.17 9.68 7.85
C ASN A 257 29.23 8.15 7.95
N GLY A 258 29.81 7.65 9.03
CA GLY A 258 29.90 6.21 9.30
C GLY A 258 28.55 5.59 9.67
N PHE A 259 28.57 4.31 10.01
CA PHE A 259 27.44 3.66 10.68
C PHE A 259 27.45 4.05 12.16
N GLU A 260 26.70 5.09 12.47
CA GLU A 260 26.42 5.58 13.81
C GLU A 260 24.99 6.14 13.86
N MET A 261 24.38 6.19 15.05
CA MET A 261 23.07 6.83 15.22
C MET A 261 23.12 8.34 14.97
N PRO A 262 22.05 8.98 14.48
CA PRO A 262 22.11 10.35 13.98
C PRO A 262 22.40 11.40 15.07
N GLU A 263 22.17 11.09 16.35
CA GLU A 263 22.56 11.98 17.45
C GLU A 263 24.08 12.03 17.67
N TYR A 264 24.85 11.07 17.16
CA TYR A 264 26.30 11.01 17.29
C TYR A 264 27.03 11.67 16.12
N ASP A 265 26.38 11.79 14.96
CA ASP A 265 26.93 12.57 13.85
C ASP A 265 26.97 14.07 14.23
N LYS A 266 28.20 14.59 14.38
CA LYS A 266 28.48 16.00 14.69
C LYS A 266 29.05 16.76 13.50
N SER A 267 28.94 16.20 12.30
CA SER A 267 29.45 16.82 11.08
C SER A 267 28.79 18.18 10.85
N ASP A 268 29.57 19.15 10.40
CA ASP A 268 29.01 20.39 9.87
C ASP A 268 28.11 20.09 8.66
N ARG A 269 27.02 20.83 8.57
CA ARG A 269 25.97 20.66 7.57
C ARG A 269 25.98 21.84 6.61
N TYR A 270 25.80 21.57 5.32
CA TYR A 270 25.98 22.55 4.26
C TYR A 270 24.80 22.57 3.30
N MET A 271 24.33 23.76 2.93
CA MET A 271 23.56 23.95 1.70
C MET A 271 24.53 24.06 0.53
N VAL A 272 24.35 23.22 -0.48
CA VAL A 272 25.31 23.06 -1.59
C VAL A 272 24.64 23.29 -2.93
N GLY A 273 25.27 24.13 -3.76
CA GLY A 273 24.84 24.43 -5.14
C GLY A 273 23.43 25.00 -5.26
N LYS A 274 23.08 25.42 -6.47
CA LYS A 274 21.70 25.57 -6.95
C LYS A 274 21.66 25.04 -8.37
N SER A 275 20.54 24.47 -8.80
CA SER A 275 20.39 23.97 -10.18
C SER A 275 19.04 24.31 -10.76
N THR A 276 18.94 24.23 -12.08
CA THR A 276 17.66 24.33 -12.78
C THR A 276 16.69 23.22 -12.32
N THR A 277 17.18 21.99 -12.13
CA THR A 277 16.36 20.87 -11.63
C THR A 277 15.80 21.14 -10.24
N SER A 278 16.64 21.43 -9.25
CA SER A 278 16.20 21.71 -7.87
C SER A 278 15.21 22.88 -7.78
N ALA A 279 15.37 23.91 -8.62
CA ALA A 279 14.40 25.00 -8.69
C ALA A 279 13.07 24.57 -9.30
N LEU A 280 13.07 23.79 -10.39
CA LEU A 280 11.84 23.34 -11.05
C LEU A 280 11.10 22.26 -10.25
N ASP A 281 11.81 21.30 -9.66
CA ASP A 281 11.21 20.28 -8.79
C ASP A 281 10.58 20.93 -7.56
N PHE A 282 11.28 21.89 -6.95
CA PHE A 282 10.71 22.69 -5.87
C PHE A 282 9.51 23.51 -6.33
N ALA A 283 9.55 24.11 -7.53
CA ALA A 283 8.39 24.84 -8.06
C ALA A 283 7.18 23.91 -8.21
N ALA A 284 7.39 22.71 -8.74
CA ALA A 284 6.34 21.70 -8.87
C ALA A 284 5.78 21.29 -7.50
N MET A 285 6.65 20.85 -6.57
CA MET A 285 6.25 20.49 -5.20
C MET A 285 5.51 21.64 -4.51
N ALA A 286 6.03 22.87 -4.56
CA ALA A 286 5.42 24.02 -3.91
C ALA A 286 4.04 24.38 -4.51
N ALA A 287 3.84 24.21 -5.81
CA ALA A 287 2.52 24.37 -6.43
C ALA A 287 1.54 23.28 -5.93
N MET A 288 1.98 22.02 -5.82
CA MET A 288 1.17 20.96 -5.20
C MET A 288 0.85 21.27 -3.73
N GLY A 289 1.82 21.80 -2.98
CA GLY A 289 1.67 22.24 -1.59
C GLY A 289 0.60 23.30 -1.42
N TYR A 290 0.52 24.29 -2.32
CA TYR A 290 -0.57 25.27 -2.32
C TYR A 290 -1.94 24.58 -2.41
N ARG A 291 -2.11 23.58 -3.27
CA ARG A 291 -3.40 22.88 -3.42
C ARG A 291 -3.78 22.10 -2.17
N ILE A 292 -2.86 21.34 -1.60
CA ILE A 292 -3.18 20.45 -0.47
C ILE A 292 -3.33 21.21 0.86
N PHE A 293 -2.54 22.25 1.11
CA PHE A 293 -2.58 22.97 2.39
C PHE A 293 -3.72 23.98 2.47
N LYS A 294 -4.34 24.35 1.34
CA LYS A 294 -5.50 25.25 1.30
C LYS A 294 -6.70 24.70 2.09
N ASP A 295 -6.85 23.38 2.12
CA ASP A 295 -7.90 22.70 2.91
C ASP A 295 -7.65 22.79 4.44
N TYR A 296 -6.47 23.27 4.87
CA TYR A 296 -6.00 23.26 6.26
C TYR A 296 -5.55 24.65 6.76
N GLU A 297 -6.11 25.73 6.22
CA GLU A 297 -5.76 27.11 6.61
C GLU A 297 -5.94 27.39 8.12
N THR A 298 -6.87 26.70 8.78
CA THR A 298 -7.05 26.84 10.24
C THR A 298 -5.87 26.25 11.02
N GLN A 299 -5.28 25.15 10.53
CA GLN A 299 -4.19 24.43 11.19
C GLN A 299 -2.83 24.97 10.74
N PHE A 300 -2.70 25.40 9.48
CA PHE A 300 -1.48 25.91 8.87
C PHE A 300 -1.68 27.29 8.21
N PRO A 301 -1.96 28.36 8.99
CA PRO A 301 -2.31 29.66 8.44
C PRO A 301 -1.25 30.23 7.48
N GLY A 302 -1.68 30.65 6.29
CA GLY A 302 -0.85 31.27 5.25
C GLY A 302 0.16 30.34 4.58
N LEU A 303 0.18 29.05 4.91
CA LEU A 303 1.14 28.11 4.33
C LEU A 303 0.88 27.89 2.85
N ALA A 304 -0.38 27.74 2.45
CA ALA A 304 -0.74 27.53 1.05
C ALA A 304 -0.24 28.70 0.19
N ASP A 305 -0.53 29.94 0.60
CA ASP A 305 -0.09 31.14 -0.11
C ASP A 305 1.45 31.25 -0.15
N LYS A 306 2.13 30.90 0.94
CA LYS A 306 3.60 30.85 0.99
C LYS A 306 4.15 29.85 -0.03
N CYS A 307 3.54 28.67 -0.14
CA CYS A 307 3.91 27.67 -1.13
C CYS A 307 3.72 28.18 -2.57
N LEU A 308 2.60 28.83 -2.88
CA LEU A 308 2.36 29.39 -4.22
C LEU A 308 3.39 30.46 -4.59
N VAL A 309 3.65 31.41 -3.68
CA VAL A 309 4.66 32.47 -3.92
C VAL A 309 6.05 31.87 -4.09
N ALA A 310 6.41 30.87 -3.29
CA ALA A 310 7.71 30.19 -3.40
C ALA A 310 7.83 29.46 -4.74
N SER A 311 6.76 28.80 -5.19
CA SER A 311 6.69 28.12 -6.48
C SER A 311 6.94 29.07 -7.65
N GLU A 312 6.20 30.19 -7.70
CA GLU A 312 6.34 31.19 -8.77
C GLU A 312 7.74 31.80 -8.81
N LYS A 313 8.37 32.07 -7.64
CA LYS A 313 9.75 32.56 -7.57
C LYS A 313 10.76 31.56 -8.11
N ALA A 314 10.62 30.28 -7.76
CA ALA A 314 11.53 29.24 -8.23
C ALA A 314 11.40 29.02 -9.74
N TRP A 315 10.16 29.04 -10.27
CA TRP A 315 9.90 29.04 -11.71
C TRP A 315 10.58 30.22 -12.41
N LEU A 316 10.40 31.44 -11.91
CA LEU A 316 11.02 32.63 -12.50
C LEU A 316 12.56 32.55 -12.48
N TRP A 317 13.13 32.06 -11.38
CA TRP A 317 14.58 31.83 -11.30
C TRP A 317 15.05 30.81 -12.33
N ALA A 318 14.35 29.68 -12.48
CA ALA A 318 14.68 28.65 -13.47
C ALA A 318 14.54 29.17 -14.91
N LYS A 319 13.55 29.99 -15.22
CA LYS A 319 13.42 30.63 -16.55
C LYS A 319 14.57 31.60 -16.84
N ALA A 320 15.10 32.29 -15.83
CA ALA A 320 16.29 33.13 -15.97
C ALA A 320 17.60 32.31 -16.03
N HIS A 321 17.58 31.08 -15.53
CA HIS A 321 18.72 30.16 -15.46
C HIS A 321 18.36 28.78 -16.01
N PRO A 322 18.05 28.65 -17.32
CA PRO A 322 17.37 27.47 -17.86
C PRO A 322 18.25 26.24 -18.04
N SER A 323 19.55 26.33 -17.74
CA SER A 323 20.52 25.27 -18.06
C SER A 323 21.70 25.21 -17.09
N ILE A 324 21.42 25.25 -15.77
CA ILE A 324 22.42 25.09 -14.71
C ILE A 324 22.33 23.65 -14.19
N PRO A 325 23.21 22.74 -14.65
CA PRO A 325 23.30 21.38 -14.11
C PRO A 325 23.93 21.40 -12.72
N TYR A 326 23.72 20.31 -11.98
CA TYR A 326 24.41 20.07 -10.73
C TYR A 326 25.53 19.05 -10.89
N SER A 327 26.68 19.34 -10.29
CA SER A 327 27.75 18.39 -10.02
C SER A 327 28.25 18.61 -8.60
N ASN A 328 28.62 17.54 -7.91
CA ASN A 328 29.27 17.68 -6.60
C ASN A 328 30.54 18.53 -6.73
N PRO A 329 30.71 19.57 -5.90
CA PRO A 329 32.01 20.20 -5.71
C PRO A 329 33.06 19.18 -5.25
N ASP A 330 34.35 19.49 -5.47
CA ASP A 330 35.45 18.56 -5.20
C ASP A 330 35.48 18.02 -3.77
N ASP A 331 35.09 18.82 -2.78
CA ASP A 331 35.08 18.45 -1.36
C ASP A 331 33.75 17.83 -0.90
N ILE A 332 32.76 17.68 -1.79
CA ILE A 332 31.49 17.01 -1.50
C ILE A 332 31.49 15.60 -2.11
N LYS A 333 31.38 14.58 -1.26
CA LYS A 333 31.42 13.15 -1.63
C LYS A 333 30.13 12.38 -1.32
N THR A 334 29.04 13.09 -1.04
CA THR A 334 27.71 12.49 -0.80
C THR A 334 26.91 12.32 -2.09
N GLY A 335 25.68 11.79 -2.03
CA GLY A 335 24.82 11.51 -3.19
C GLY A 335 24.76 12.65 -4.22
N GLY A 336 24.81 12.30 -5.51
CA GLY A 336 24.95 13.28 -6.60
C GLY A 336 23.62 13.81 -7.13
N TYR A 337 22.66 12.91 -7.42
CA TYR A 337 21.35 13.22 -8.03
C TYR A 337 21.39 14.19 -9.23
N GLY A 338 22.51 14.28 -9.94
CA GLY A 338 22.71 15.26 -11.01
C GLY A 338 21.98 14.88 -12.30
N ASP A 339 21.40 15.88 -12.95
CA ASP A 339 20.81 15.80 -14.30
C ASP A 339 21.41 16.87 -15.23
N ASN A 340 21.41 16.59 -16.52
CA ASN A 340 21.81 17.47 -17.62
C ASN A 340 20.68 17.75 -18.62
N SER A 341 19.51 17.11 -18.48
CA SER A 341 18.25 17.45 -19.14
C SER A 341 17.37 18.21 -18.15
N PHE A 342 16.61 19.18 -18.64
CA PHE A 342 15.71 19.98 -17.80
C PHE A 342 14.28 20.04 -18.36
N SER A 343 14.06 19.41 -19.53
CA SER A 343 12.81 19.59 -20.29
C SER A 343 11.61 18.93 -19.61
N ASP A 344 11.87 17.87 -18.86
CA ASP A 344 10.89 17.12 -18.12
C ASP A 344 10.51 17.79 -16.80
N GLU A 345 11.47 18.41 -16.11
CA GLU A 345 11.22 19.28 -14.95
C GLU A 345 10.44 20.53 -15.35
N PHE A 346 10.77 21.14 -16.50
CA PHE A 346 9.99 22.27 -17.03
C PHE A 346 8.55 21.86 -17.30
N PHE A 347 8.33 20.68 -17.89
CA PHE A 347 6.99 20.14 -18.12
C PHE A 347 6.25 19.91 -16.79
N TRP A 348 6.90 19.29 -15.80
CA TRP A 348 6.29 19.01 -14.51
C TRP A 348 5.95 20.30 -13.75
N ALA A 349 6.90 21.22 -13.57
CA ALA A 349 6.69 22.48 -12.88
C ALA A 349 5.59 23.33 -13.53
N ALA A 350 5.59 23.44 -14.87
CA ALA A 350 4.54 24.14 -15.60
C ALA A 350 3.17 23.47 -15.41
N SER A 351 3.11 22.14 -15.37
CA SER A 351 1.87 21.40 -15.13
C SER A 351 1.29 21.74 -13.76
N GLU A 352 2.10 21.68 -12.70
CA GLU A 352 1.62 21.94 -11.35
C GLU A 352 1.23 23.40 -11.12
N LEU A 353 2.00 24.35 -11.67
CA LEU A 353 1.67 25.77 -11.64
C LEU A 353 0.39 26.07 -12.43
N PHE A 354 0.21 25.44 -13.59
CA PHE A 354 -1.00 25.58 -14.38
C PHE A 354 -2.23 25.07 -13.62
N ILE A 355 -2.19 23.85 -13.06
CA ILE A 355 -3.28 23.28 -12.27
C ILE A 355 -3.60 24.17 -11.06
N SER A 356 -2.58 24.72 -10.42
CA SER A 356 -2.75 25.48 -9.18
C SER A 356 -3.26 26.91 -9.39
N THR A 357 -2.99 27.51 -10.55
CA THR A 357 -3.26 28.95 -10.80
C THR A 357 -4.25 29.21 -11.92
N HIS A 358 -4.49 28.23 -12.79
CA HIS A 358 -5.26 28.36 -14.03
C HIS A 358 -4.75 29.49 -14.94
N LYS A 359 -3.47 29.89 -14.83
CA LYS A 359 -2.87 30.90 -15.71
C LYS A 359 -2.45 30.26 -17.03
N GLU A 360 -2.94 30.81 -18.14
CA GLU A 360 -2.64 30.34 -19.51
C GLU A 360 -1.14 30.37 -19.83
N THR A 361 -0.38 31.28 -19.21
CA THR A 361 1.07 31.38 -19.36
C THR A 361 1.81 30.09 -19.00
N TYR A 362 1.34 29.33 -17.99
CA TYR A 362 1.97 28.06 -17.63
C TYR A 362 1.53 26.92 -18.56
N TYR A 363 0.26 26.94 -18.99
CA TYR A 363 -0.24 25.98 -19.97
C TYR A 363 0.54 26.07 -21.30
N ASN A 364 0.86 27.28 -21.74
CA ASN A 364 1.62 27.53 -22.97
C ASN A 364 3.08 27.02 -22.90
N GLU A 365 3.59 26.66 -21.72
CA GLU A 365 4.92 26.09 -21.53
C GLU A 365 4.91 24.54 -21.62
N LEU A 366 3.73 23.92 -21.66
CA LEU A 366 3.60 22.47 -21.72
C LEU A 366 4.00 21.91 -23.10
N ASN A 367 5.15 21.24 -23.14
CA ASN A 367 5.63 20.55 -24.34
C ASN A 367 5.16 19.09 -24.39
N PHE A 368 3.97 18.84 -24.96
CA PHE A 368 3.46 17.48 -25.15
C PHE A 368 4.21 16.65 -26.21
N ASN A 369 5.19 17.20 -26.94
CA ASN A 369 6.02 16.44 -27.88
C ASN A 369 7.12 15.63 -27.19
N LEU A 370 7.33 15.83 -25.89
CA LEU A 370 8.22 15.00 -25.09
C LEU A 370 7.80 13.52 -25.15
N THR A 371 8.80 12.65 -25.00
CA THR A 371 8.57 11.23 -24.77
C THR A 371 8.34 11.01 -23.28
N PHE A 372 7.17 10.49 -22.94
CA PHE A 372 6.81 10.14 -21.56
C PHE A 372 7.24 8.70 -21.27
N SER A 373 7.86 8.50 -20.13
CA SER A 373 8.28 7.18 -19.63
C SER A 373 7.89 7.03 -18.15
N GLY A 374 8.14 5.84 -17.59
CA GLY A 374 7.88 5.58 -16.17
C GLY A 374 8.69 6.56 -15.29
N PRO A 375 8.09 7.13 -14.24
CA PRO A 375 8.73 8.15 -13.44
C PRO A 375 9.91 7.61 -12.64
N THR A 376 10.98 8.38 -12.62
CA THR A 376 12.17 8.22 -11.77
C THR A 376 12.63 9.61 -11.35
N TRP A 377 13.57 9.72 -10.39
CA TRP A 377 14.05 11.03 -9.95
C TRP A 377 14.69 11.90 -11.07
N PRO A 378 15.35 11.38 -12.12
CA PRO A 378 15.84 12.17 -13.27
C PRO A 378 14.87 12.15 -14.47
N MET A 379 13.61 11.73 -14.29
CA MET A 379 12.63 11.69 -15.36
C MET A 379 11.23 11.93 -14.81
N VAL A 380 10.86 13.20 -14.71
CA VAL A 380 9.70 13.65 -13.93
C VAL A 380 8.53 14.17 -14.77
N ASN A 381 8.64 14.19 -16.11
CA ASN A 381 7.57 14.68 -16.99
C ASN A 381 6.25 13.90 -16.82
N SER A 382 6.32 12.61 -16.54
CA SER A 382 5.14 11.79 -16.30
C SER A 382 4.42 12.17 -15.01
N LEU A 383 5.10 12.74 -14.02
CA LEU A 383 4.47 13.27 -12.80
C LEU A 383 3.48 14.39 -13.16
N GLY A 384 3.91 15.37 -13.97
CA GLY A 384 3.03 16.44 -14.46
C GLY A 384 1.87 15.91 -15.30
N LEU A 385 2.11 14.88 -16.12
CA LEU A 385 1.05 14.25 -16.92
C LEU A 385 0.01 13.53 -16.05
N LEU A 386 0.44 12.88 -14.97
CA LEU A 386 -0.44 12.27 -13.98
C LEU A 386 -1.31 13.35 -13.30
N SER A 387 -0.71 14.45 -12.83
CA SER A 387 -1.45 15.55 -12.22
C SER A 387 -2.47 16.17 -13.17
N LEU A 388 -2.07 16.45 -14.41
CA LEU A 388 -2.99 16.96 -15.44
C LEU A 388 -4.16 16.01 -15.68
N MET A 389 -3.91 14.69 -15.67
CA MET A 389 -4.95 13.69 -15.83
C MET A 389 -5.92 13.66 -14.66
N ILE A 390 -5.43 13.72 -13.41
CA ILE A 390 -6.31 13.61 -12.24
C ILE A 390 -7.16 14.87 -12.04
N HIS A 391 -6.63 16.03 -12.42
CA HIS A 391 -7.29 17.34 -12.33
C HIS A 391 -8.02 17.75 -13.62
N ARG A 392 -8.09 16.90 -14.64
CA ARG A 392 -8.59 17.25 -15.99
C ARG A 392 -9.99 17.86 -16.04
N ASN A 393 -10.84 17.54 -15.06
CA ASN A 393 -12.21 18.04 -14.99
C ASN A 393 -12.28 19.48 -14.44
N ASP A 394 -11.23 19.93 -13.77
CA ASP A 394 -11.14 21.24 -13.13
C ASP A 394 -10.28 22.23 -13.96
N LEU A 395 -9.68 21.74 -15.06
CA LEU A 395 -8.85 22.56 -15.94
C LEU A 395 -9.70 23.55 -16.78
N PRO A 396 -9.19 24.76 -17.07
CA PRO A 396 -9.86 25.73 -17.95
C PRO A 396 -10.16 25.20 -19.36
N ASP A 397 -11.20 25.73 -20.01
CA ASP A 397 -11.70 25.29 -21.34
C ASP A 397 -10.66 25.34 -22.47
N TYR A 398 -9.64 26.19 -22.37
CA TYR A 398 -8.56 26.24 -23.36
C TYR A 398 -7.56 25.08 -23.25
N ALA A 399 -7.62 24.29 -22.17
CA ALA A 399 -6.79 23.11 -21.99
C ALA A 399 -7.23 21.99 -22.92
N ASN A 400 -6.28 21.40 -23.64
CA ASN A 400 -6.56 20.29 -24.56
C ASN A 400 -6.63 18.97 -23.79
N ILE A 401 -7.79 18.71 -23.17
CA ILE A 401 -8.02 17.49 -22.39
C ILE A 401 -7.80 16.22 -23.22
N THR A 402 -8.23 16.22 -24.49
CA THR A 402 -8.02 15.08 -25.41
C THR A 402 -6.53 14.76 -25.60
N GLN A 403 -5.68 15.77 -25.67
CA GLN A 403 -4.22 15.59 -25.78
C GLN A 403 -3.64 15.02 -24.48
N ILE A 404 -4.06 15.53 -23.32
CA ILE A 404 -3.64 15.01 -22.01
C ILE A 404 -4.02 13.54 -21.87
N GLU A 405 -5.28 13.19 -22.13
CA GLU A 405 -5.75 11.80 -22.06
C GLU A 405 -5.04 10.88 -23.05
N SER A 406 -4.79 11.36 -24.28
CA SER A 406 -4.07 10.62 -25.30
C SER A 406 -2.62 10.32 -24.88
N LYS A 407 -1.91 11.33 -24.35
CA LYS A 407 -0.53 11.16 -23.86
C LYS A 407 -0.46 10.24 -22.65
N PHE A 408 -1.39 10.38 -21.71
CA PHE A 408 -1.46 9.51 -20.54
C PHE A 408 -1.78 8.06 -20.91
N ARG A 409 -2.70 7.84 -21.86
CA ARG A 409 -2.97 6.50 -22.42
C ARG A 409 -1.73 5.93 -23.11
N GLY A 410 -1.02 6.73 -23.89
CA GLY A 410 0.23 6.31 -24.55
C GLY A 410 1.30 5.84 -23.56
N LEU A 411 1.52 6.60 -22.48
CA LEU A 411 2.41 6.20 -21.38
C LEU A 411 1.94 4.89 -20.75
N SER A 412 0.65 4.80 -20.41
CA SER A 412 0.06 3.62 -19.75
C SER A 412 0.19 2.36 -20.60
N GLU A 413 -0.03 2.46 -21.92
CA GLU A 413 0.19 1.35 -22.85
C GLU A 413 1.67 0.96 -22.91
N SER A 414 2.60 1.90 -22.98
CA SER A 414 4.04 1.61 -23.02
C SER A 414 4.50 0.82 -21.78
N LEU A 415 4.05 1.24 -20.59
CA LEU A 415 4.33 0.51 -19.35
C LEU A 415 3.67 -0.86 -19.33
N TYR A 416 2.42 -0.97 -19.78
CA TYR A 416 1.73 -2.26 -19.92
C TYR A 416 2.44 -3.18 -20.92
N GLN A 417 3.03 -2.66 -22.01
CA GLN A 417 3.79 -3.49 -22.95
C GLN A 417 5.08 -4.04 -22.32
N THR A 418 5.73 -3.27 -21.44
CA THR A 418 6.87 -3.79 -20.66
C THR A 418 6.44 -4.97 -19.79
N TYR A 419 5.32 -4.82 -19.09
CA TYR A 419 4.71 -5.88 -18.27
C TYR A 419 4.32 -7.12 -19.08
N SER A 420 3.58 -6.93 -20.18
CA SER A 420 3.01 -8.02 -20.96
C SER A 420 4.10 -8.88 -21.62
N SER A 421 5.18 -8.23 -22.06
CA SER A 421 6.35 -8.84 -22.70
C SER A 421 7.31 -9.50 -21.71
N SER A 422 7.21 -9.19 -20.42
CA SER A 422 8.05 -9.81 -19.39
C SER A 422 7.57 -11.25 -19.11
N PRO A 423 8.43 -12.27 -19.28
CA PRO A 423 8.09 -13.63 -18.88
C PRO A 423 7.78 -13.74 -17.38
N TYR A 424 8.34 -12.85 -16.56
CA TYR A 424 8.13 -12.79 -15.11
C TYR A 424 7.02 -11.82 -14.68
N LYS A 425 6.34 -11.19 -15.64
CA LYS A 425 5.34 -10.15 -15.38
C LYS A 425 5.89 -9.00 -14.52
N ALA A 426 7.16 -8.66 -14.72
CA ALA A 426 7.82 -7.51 -14.10
C ALA A 426 7.47 -6.21 -14.85
N LEU A 427 7.29 -5.10 -14.11
CA LEU A 427 6.99 -3.79 -14.69
C LEU A 427 8.21 -3.09 -15.30
N ILE A 428 9.39 -3.70 -15.21
CA ILE A 428 10.66 -3.19 -15.69
C ILE A 428 11.32 -4.20 -16.62
N SER A 429 12.16 -3.70 -17.53
CA SER A 429 13.02 -4.49 -18.42
C SER A 429 14.51 -4.29 -18.16
N LYS A 430 14.85 -3.37 -17.25
CA LYS A 430 16.21 -3.04 -16.83
C LYS A 430 16.26 -2.94 -15.31
N PHE A 431 17.32 -3.46 -14.71
CA PHE A 431 17.51 -3.53 -13.27
C PHE A 431 18.57 -2.52 -12.85
N ASP A 432 18.19 -1.25 -12.83
CA ASP A 432 19.04 -0.16 -12.35
C ASP A 432 18.99 -0.06 -10.82
N TRP A 433 19.94 0.64 -10.20
CA TRP A 433 19.92 0.87 -8.76
C TRP A 433 18.62 1.59 -8.36
N GLY A 434 17.83 0.97 -7.46
CA GLY A 434 16.53 1.47 -7.05
C GLY A 434 15.36 0.93 -7.89
N CYS A 435 15.57 -0.15 -8.65
CA CYS A 435 14.54 -0.73 -9.51
C CYS A 435 13.26 -1.16 -8.77
N SER A 436 13.33 -1.48 -7.47
CA SER A 436 12.13 -1.70 -6.65
C SER A 436 11.22 -0.48 -6.61
N GLY A 437 11.81 0.71 -6.42
CA GLY A 437 11.08 1.99 -6.46
C GLY A 437 10.51 2.27 -7.84
N GLU A 438 11.24 1.93 -8.91
CA GLU A 438 10.74 2.07 -10.28
C GLU A 438 9.54 1.15 -10.57
N ILE A 439 9.56 -0.10 -10.09
CA ILE A 439 8.41 -1.01 -10.19
C ILE A 439 7.20 -0.41 -9.46
N ALA A 440 7.41 0.12 -8.25
CA ALA A 440 6.35 0.77 -7.49
C ALA A 440 5.77 1.98 -8.24
N ALA A 441 6.64 2.84 -8.79
CA ALA A 441 6.24 4.06 -9.49
C ALA A 441 5.49 3.76 -10.80
N ARG A 442 5.94 2.76 -11.57
CA ARG A 442 5.21 2.28 -12.75
C ARG A 442 3.87 1.64 -12.37
N GLY A 443 3.81 0.94 -11.24
CA GLY A 443 2.57 0.41 -10.67
C GLY A 443 1.57 1.51 -10.31
N MET A 444 2.03 2.61 -9.70
CA MET A 444 1.23 3.80 -9.42
C MET A 444 0.63 4.41 -10.71
N VAL A 445 1.42 4.52 -11.79
CA VAL A 445 0.92 5.01 -13.09
C VAL A 445 -0.18 4.11 -13.64
N LEU A 446 0.03 2.79 -13.64
CA LEU A 446 -0.96 1.82 -14.12
C LEU A 446 -2.22 1.80 -13.25
N GLY A 447 -2.08 1.90 -11.93
CA GLY A 447 -3.22 2.04 -11.02
C GLY A 447 -4.05 3.31 -11.31
N THR A 448 -3.35 4.42 -11.55
CA THR A 448 -3.99 5.68 -12.00
C THR A 448 -4.71 5.48 -13.35
N ALA A 449 -4.11 4.76 -14.29
CA ALA A 449 -4.73 4.43 -15.57
C ALA A 449 -6.02 3.61 -15.42
N TYR A 450 -6.05 2.64 -14.50
CA TYR A 450 -7.28 1.91 -14.17
C TYR A 450 -8.35 2.83 -13.61
N ASN A 451 -8.00 3.75 -12.70
CA ASN A 451 -8.96 4.66 -12.08
C ASN A 451 -9.75 5.48 -13.11
N TYR A 452 -9.15 5.81 -14.27
CA TYR A 452 -9.80 6.60 -15.31
C TYR A 452 -10.31 5.80 -16.50
N PHE A 453 -9.54 4.82 -16.98
CA PHE A 453 -9.91 4.07 -18.19
C PHE A 453 -10.70 2.80 -17.88
N LYS A 454 -10.69 2.31 -16.63
CA LYS A 454 -11.39 1.11 -16.17
C LYS A 454 -11.03 -0.17 -16.96
N ASP A 455 -9.89 -0.17 -17.64
CA ASP A 455 -9.35 -1.36 -18.29
C ASP A 455 -8.64 -2.24 -17.25
N GLU A 456 -9.22 -3.40 -16.98
CA GLU A 456 -8.77 -4.38 -15.99
C GLU A 456 -7.30 -4.79 -16.17
N LYS A 457 -6.76 -4.71 -17.39
CA LYS A 457 -5.35 -5.04 -17.65
C LYS A 457 -4.39 -4.17 -16.83
N TYR A 458 -4.73 -2.90 -16.59
CA TYR A 458 -3.89 -2.01 -15.81
C TYR A 458 -3.96 -2.33 -14.31
N LYS A 459 -5.15 -2.68 -13.79
CA LYS A 459 -5.30 -3.14 -12.41
C LYS A 459 -4.49 -4.41 -12.16
N ILE A 460 -4.58 -5.37 -13.07
CA ILE A 460 -3.81 -6.63 -13.01
C ILE A 460 -2.31 -6.33 -13.03
N ALA A 461 -1.83 -5.51 -13.97
CA ALA A 461 -0.41 -5.18 -14.08
C ALA A 461 0.14 -4.45 -12.83
N ALA A 462 -0.60 -3.49 -12.28
CA ALA A 462 -0.24 -2.82 -11.03
C ALA A 462 -0.17 -3.83 -9.86
N THR A 463 -1.18 -4.70 -9.72
CA THR A 463 -1.22 -5.74 -8.68
C THR A 463 -0.05 -6.71 -8.80
N ASP A 464 0.33 -7.06 -10.02
CA ASP A 464 1.49 -7.91 -10.27
C ASP A 464 2.82 -7.22 -9.97
N GLY A 465 2.91 -5.91 -10.15
CA GLY A 465 4.02 -5.11 -9.64
C GLY A 465 4.17 -5.23 -8.12
N LEU A 466 3.06 -5.18 -7.38
CA LEU A 466 3.07 -5.41 -5.93
C LEU A 466 3.48 -6.86 -5.59
N ASN A 467 2.89 -7.85 -6.26
CA ASN A 467 3.24 -9.26 -6.07
C ASN A 467 4.74 -9.52 -6.31
N TYR A 468 5.32 -8.86 -7.32
CA TYR A 468 6.75 -8.92 -7.60
C TYR A 468 7.56 -8.40 -6.41
N LEU A 469 7.24 -7.22 -5.88
CA LEU A 469 7.97 -6.62 -4.76
C LEU A 469 7.84 -7.44 -3.46
N LEU A 470 6.75 -8.19 -3.29
CA LEU A 470 6.46 -8.97 -2.08
C LEU A 470 6.84 -10.46 -2.17
N GLY A 471 7.72 -10.84 -3.08
CA GLY A 471 8.34 -12.18 -3.08
C GLY A 471 8.13 -13.02 -4.33
N ARG A 472 7.22 -12.63 -5.25
CA ARG A 472 7.06 -13.28 -6.56
C ARG A 472 8.10 -12.78 -7.58
N ASN A 473 9.34 -12.66 -7.14
CA ASN A 473 10.49 -12.21 -7.93
C ASN A 473 11.64 -13.24 -7.87
N PRO A 474 12.65 -13.15 -8.75
CA PRO A 474 13.70 -14.15 -8.83
C PRO A 474 14.61 -14.30 -7.60
N THR A 475 14.63 -13.32 -6.70
CA THR A 475 15.41 -13.38 -5.46
C THR A 475 14.67 -14.08 -4.33
N SER A 476 13.36 -14.30 -4.49
CA SER A 476 12.41 -14.75 -3.46
C SER A 476 12.30 -13.86 -2.22
N TYR A 477 12.85 -12.63 -2.22
CA TYR A 477 12.67 -11.70 -1.10
C TYR A 477 11.36 -10.94 -1.25
N SER A 478 10.60 -10.82 -0.16
CA SER A 478 9.77 -9.63 0.05
C SER A 478 10.72 -8.46 0.27
N MET A 479 10.73 -7.48 -0.62
CA MET A 479 11.72 -6.39 -0.63
C MET A 479 11.47 -5.34 0.47
N VAL A 480 10.62 -5.62 1.45
CA VAL A 480 10.22 -4.67 2.48
C VAL A 480 10.62 -5.19 3.85
N THR A 481 11.37 -4.40 4.61
CA THR A 481 11.85 -4.75 5.96
C THR A 481 10.69 -5.07 6.90
N GLY A 482 10.77 -6.19 7.62
CA GLY A 482 9.77 -6.60 8.61
C GLY A 482 8.47 -7.19 8.06
N PHE A 483 8.34 -7.33 6.74
CA PHE A 483 7.15 -7.89 6.09
C PHE A 483 7.51 -9.04 5.12
N GLY A 484 6.83 -10.17 5.29
CA GLY A 484 7.11 -11.42 4.57
C GLY A 484 8.10 -12.32 5.34
N ASP A 485 8.08 -13.62 5.03
CA ASP A 485 8.93 -14.62 5.68
C ASP A 485 10.42 -14.44 5.33
N LYS A 486 10.71 -14.02 4.10
CA LYS A 486 12.07 -13.70 3.63
C LYS A 486 12.16 -12.23 3.27
N THR A 487 12.54 -11.43 4.25
CA THR A 487 12.65 -9.97 4.20
C THR A 487 14.10 -9.52 4.39
N PRO A 488 14.52 -8.34 3.89
CA PRO A 488 15.83 -7.77 4.19
C PRO A 488 16.06 -7.64 5.70
N MET A 489 17.22 -8.09 6.16
CA MET A 489 17.66 -8.03 7.56
C MET A 489 18.91 -7.19 7.76
N PHE A 490 19.74 -7.03 6.73
CA PHE A 490 21.02 -6.33 6.79
C PHE A 490 21.02 -5.16 5.80
N ILE A 491 20.00 -4.32 5.91
CA ILE A 491 19.78 -3.17 5.05
C ILE A 491 20.93 -2.15 5.23
N HIS A 492 21.38 -1.51 4.14
CA HIS A 492 22.34 -0.40 4.18
C HIS A 492 21.63 0.85 4.71
N ASP A 493 21.41 0.89 6.03
CA ASP A 493 20.83 2.01 6.76
C ASP A 493 21.63 2.23 8.04
N ARG A 494 22.11 3.46 8.24
CA ARG A 494 22.96 3.77 9.40
C ARG A 494 22.23 3.59 10.72
N ARG A 495 20.92 3.83 10.77
CA ARG A 495 20.12 3.64 11.98
C ARG A 495 20.01 2.17 12.33
N SER A 496 19.49 1.36 11.40
CA SER A 496 19.36 -0.09 11.57
C SER A 496 20.71 -0.79 11.84
N GLY A 497 21.81 -0.27 11.28
CA GLY A 497 23.15 -0.79 11.52
C GLY A 497 23.80 -0.33 12.84
N SER A 498 23.17 0.57 13.62
CA SER A 498 23.79 1.23 14.78
C SER A 498 22.90 1.33 16.03
N ASP A 499 21.63 0.95 15.96
CA ASP A 499 20.67 1.04 17.07
C ASP A 499 20.82 -0.11 18.09
N GLY A 500 21.56 -1.17 17.74
CA GLY A 500 21.74 -2.35 18.57
C GLY A 500 20.57 -3.34 18.52
N ILE A 501 19.65 -3.17 17.56
CA ILE A 501 18.50 -4.02 17.31
C ILE A 501 18.84 -4.99 16.17
N ALA A 502 18.47 -6.27 16.32
CA ALA A 502 18.80 -7.28 15.31
C ALA A 502 17.95 -7.15 14.04
N GLN A 503 16.70 -6.72 14.18
CA GLN A 503 15.77 -6.46 13.08
C GLN A 503 15.95 -5.02 12.58
N PRO A 504 16.00 -4.78 11.26
CA PRO A 504 16.04 -3.41 10.76
C PRO A 504 14.74 -2.67 11.03
N LEU A 505 14.78 -1.34 10.91
CA LEU A 505 13.58 -0.50 10.93
C LEU A 505 12.54 -1.00 9.91
N PRO A 506 11.26 -1.14 10.29
CA PRO A 506 10.23 -1.79 9.47
C PRO A 506 9.63 -0.87 8.40
N GLY A 507 9.09 -1.47 7.34
CA GLY A 507 8.34 -0.76 6.31
C GLY A 507 9.20 -0.06 5.26
N TYR A 508 10.50 -0.30 5.23
CA TYR A 508 11.40 0.25 4.21
C TYR A 508 11.48 -0.67 2.99
N LEU A 509 11.25 -0.09 1.81
CA LEU A 509 11.44 -0.79 0.54
C LEU A 509 12.93 -0.75 0.16
N ALA A 510 13.56 -1.92 0.07
CA ALA A 510 14.93 -2.07 -0.38
C ALA A 510 15.07 -1.74 -1.88
N GLY A 511 16.21 -1.18 -2.28
CA GLY A 511 16.47 -0.73 -3.65
C GLY A 511 16.33 -1.81 -4.72
N GLY A 512 16.58 -3.07 -4.35
CA GLY A 512 16.34 -4.24 -5.19
C GLY A 512 17.55 -4.63 -6.06
N PRO A 513 17.40 -5.71 -6.84
CA PRO A 513 18.50 -6.28 -7.60
C PRO A 513 19.07 -5.31 -8.66
N THR A 514 20.40 -5.25 -8.77
CA THR A 514 21.09 -4.55 -9.86
C THR A 514 22.49 -5.12 -10.09
N THR A 515 23.01 -4.96 -11.31
CA THR A 515 24.42 -5.23 -11.61
C THR A 515 25.31 -3.99 -11.52
N GLN A 516 24.71 -2.82 -11.28
CA GLN A 516 25.45 -1.59 -11.07
C GLN A 516 26.21 -1.65 -9.73
N SER A 517 27.46 -1.18 -9.71
CA SER A 517 28.22 -0.93 -8.48
C SER A 517 28.39 -2.12 -7.50
N ARG A 518 28.44 -3.36 -8.00
CA ARG A 518 28.67 -4.60 -7.20
C ARG A 518 30.01 -4.69 -6.45
N ASN A 519 30.83 -3.64 -6.47
CA ASN A 519 32.09 -3.60 -5.71
C ASN A 519 31.90 -3.10 -4.27
N ASP A 520 30.73 -2.60 -3.93
CA ASP A 520 30.34 -2.16 -2.58
C ASP A 520 30.49 -3.24 -1.48
N CYS A 521 30.18 -4.49 -1.79
CA CYS A 521 30.46 -5.68 -0.97
C CYS A 521 31.57 -6.58 -1.55
N GLY A 522 32.18 -6.16 -2.66
CA GLY A 522 33.00 -7.02 -3.51
C GLY A 522 32.16 -7.89 -4.47
N ALA A 523 32.51 -7.86 -5.76
CA ALA A 523 31.67 -8.44 -6.82
C ALA A 523 31.37 -9.94 -6.67
N SER A 524 32.23 -10.70 -5.99
CA SER A 524 32.05 -12.14 -5.73
C SER A 524 31.05 -12.46 -4.62
N ALA A 525 30.66 -11.48 -3.79
CA ALA A 525 29.67 -11.68 -2.74
C ALA A 525 28.25 -11.84 -3.32
N TYR A 526 27.99 -11.21 -4.47
CA TYR A 526 26.69 -11.25 -5.13
C TYR A 526 26.37 -12.67 -5.65
N PRO A 527 25.19 -13.22 -5.33
CA PRO A 527 24.86 -14.62 -5.62
C PRO A 527 24.65 -14.92 -7.11
N SER A 528 24.54 -13.88 -7.95
CA SER A 528 24.28 -14.02 -9.38
C SER A 528 24.80 -12.82 -10.17
N THR A 529 25.21 -13.09 -11.41
CA THR A 529 25.50 -12.07 -12.44
C THR A 529 24.28 -11.72 -13.28
N TYR A 530 23.22 -12.53 -13.23
CA TYR A 530 21.93 -12.21 -13.86
C TYR A 530 21.26 -11.04 -13.14
N PRO A 531 20.87 -9.97 -13.86
CA PRO A 531 20.40 -8.74 -13.21
C PRO A 531 19.26 -8.94 -12.22
N ALA A 532 18.21 -9.68 -12.57
CA ALA A 532 17.04 -9.88 -11.72
C ALA A 532 17.32 -10.72 -10.46
N LYS A 533 18.50 -11.32 -10.34
CA LYS A 533 18.96 -12.11 -9.20
C LYS A 533 20.18 -11.51 -8.49
N SER A 534 20.70 -10.39 -8.98
CA SER A 534 21.90 -9.74 -8.42
C SER A 534 21.49 -8.86 -7.25
N TYR A 535 21.14 -9.50 -6.15
CA TYR A 535 20.73 -8.88 -4.89
C TYR A 535 21.40 -9.64 -3.75
N ILE A 536 21.90 -8.93 -2.75
CA ILE A 536 22.45 -9.51 -1.52
C ILE A 536 21.90 -8.76 -0.32
N ASP A 537 21.42 -9.50 0.67
CA ASP A 537 21.02 -8.93 1.94
C ASP A 537 22.25 -8.76 2.84
N ALA A 538 22.98 -7.66 2.64
CA ALA A 538 24.20 -7.35 3.38
C ALA A 538 24.35 -5.84 3.57
N GLN A 539 24.79 -5.43 4.77
CA GLN A 539 24.88 -4.01 5.16
C GLN A 539 25.86 -3.20 4.29
N CYS A 540 26.86 -3.84 3.67
CA CYS A 540 27.76 -3.17 2.73
C CYS A 540 27.10 -2.85 1.37
N SER A 541 25.96 -3.47 1.04
CA SER A 541 25.37 -3.41 -0.30
C SER A 541 24.45 -2.22 -0.44
N TYR A 542 25.03 -1.02 -0.54
CA TYR A 542 24.23 0.17 -0.84
C TYR A 542 23.55 0.06 -2.21
N SER A 543 24.16 -0.64 -3.18
CA SER A 543 23.65 -0.71 -4.54
C SER A 543 22.38 -1.56 -4.69
N THR A 544 22.18 -2.57 -3.83
CA THR A 544 21.00 -3.45 -3.91
C THR A 544 20.12 -3.47 -2.67
N ASN A 545 20.67 -3.08 -1.51
CA ASN A 545 20.05 -3.25 -0.21
C ASN A 545 20.04 -1.98 0.65
N GLU A 546 20.20 -0.80 0.05
CA GLU A 546 19.87 0.47 0.73
C GLU A 546 18.35 0.67 0.81
N ILE A 547 17.91 1.78 1.39
CA ILE A 547 16.52 2.27 1.43
C ILE A 547 16.48 3.69 0.89
N ALA A 548 15.31 4.18 0.45
CA ALA A 548 15.17 5.59 0.08
C ALA A 548 13.72 6.09 0.10
N ILE A 549 13.53 7.39 0.36
CA ILE A 549 12.22 8.06 0.35
C ILE A 549 11.52 7.92 -1.01
N ASN A 550 12.26 7.99 -2.11
CA ASN A 550 11.74 7.87 -3.47
C ASN A 550 11.36 6.44 -3.87
N TRP A 551 11.73 5.43 -3.07
CA TRP A 551 11.28 4.06 -3.26
C TRP A 551 10.03 3.79 -2.42
N ASN A 552 10.03 4.26 -1.18
CA ASN A 552 8.89 4.15 -0.26
C ASN A 552 7.65 4.91 -0.75
N ALA A 553 7.80 6.14 -1.25
CA ALA A 553 6.66 7.00 -1.60
C ALA A 553 5.77 6.43 -2.74
N PRO A 554 6.30 6.04 -3.91
CA PRO A 554 5.47 5.39 -4.93
C PRO A 554 4.97 4.00 -4.48
N PHE A 555 5.64 3.36 -3.53
CA PHE A 555 5.18 2.10 -2.96
C PHE A 555 3.95 2.29 -2.05
N VAL A 556 3.89 3.36 -1.27
CA VAL A 556 2.65 3.80 -0.58
C VAL A 556 1.52 3.97 -1.60
N ALA A 557 1.78 4.65 -2.72
CA ALA A 557 0.76 4.88 -3.75
C ALA A 557 0.26 3.57 -4.39
N LEU A 558 1.17 2.64 -4.71
CA LEU A 558 0.83 1.33 -5.26
C LEU A 558 0.03 0.48 -4.26
N LEU A 559 0.48 0.41 -3.00
CA LEU A 559 -0.23 -0.30 -1.93
C LEU A 559 -1.63 0.25 -1.73
N THR A 560 -1.77 1.58 -1.67
CA THR A 560 -3.06 2.26 -1.53
C THR A 560 -3.99 1.94 -2.69
N PHE A 561 -3.46 1.93 -3.92
CA PHE A 561 -4.24 1.52 -5.09
C PHE A 561 -4.74 0.08 -4.95
N VAL A 562 -3.87 -0.89 -4.66
CA VAL A 562 -4.26 -2.30 -4.59
C VAL A 562 -5.25 -2.54 -3.44
N GLU A 563 -5.02 -1.92 -2.27
CA GLU A 563 -5.96 -1.95 -1.16
C GLU A 563 -7.34 -1.44 -1.60
N ASN A 564 -7.42 -0.26 -2.22
CA ASN A 564 -8.72 0.31 -2.62
C ASN A 564 -9.36 -0.38 -3.83
N ALA A 565 -8.56 -1.00 -4.70
CA ALA A 565 -9.06 -1.66 -5.91
C ALA A 565 -9.71 -3.02 -5.64
N TYR A 566 -9.40 -3.66 -4.50
CA TYR A 566 -9.92 -4.98 -4.14
C TYR A 566 -10.59 -5.06 -2.78
N LYS A 567 -10.40 -4.07 -1.90
CA LYS A 567 -11.15 -4.01 -0.65
C LYS A 567 -12.63 -3.93 -0.96
N THR A 568 -13.38 -4.87 -0.40
CA THR A 568 -14.83 -4.82 -0.45
C THR A 568 -15.28 -3.83 0.62
N ASP A 569 -16.06 -2.80 0.23
CA ASP A 569 -16.61 -1.86 1.21
C ASP A 569 -17.48 -2.62 2.21
N LYS A 570 -16.95 -2.77 3.44
CA LYS A 570 -17.71 -3.34 4.54
C LYS A 570 -18.79 -2.35 4.94
N THR A 571 -20.03 -2.80 4.87
CA THR A 571 -21.19 -2.06 5.37
C THR A 571 -21.32 -2.32 6.86
N ILE A 572 -21.88 -1.35 7.59
CA ILE A 572 -22.27 -1.53 8.99
C ILE A 572 -23.80 -1.65 9.03
N LEU A 573 -24.29 -2.70 9.67
CA LEU A 573 -25.69 -2.89 10.02
C LEU A 573 -25.83 -2.80 11.53
N GLU A 574 -26.66 -1.87 11.99
CA GLU A 574 -27.03 -1.78 13.41
C GLU A 574 -28.45 -2.33 13.62
N ILE A 575 -28.59 -3.27 14.55
CA ILE A 575 -29.86 -3.87 14.92
C ILE A 575 -30.12 -3.58 16.40
N ASN A 576 -31.11 -2.74 16.68
CA ASN A 576 -31.53 -2.45 18.04
C ASN A 576 -32.39 -3.58 18.60
N LEU A 577 -31.88 -4.28 19.60
CA LEU A 577 -32.56 -5.35 20.32
C LEU A 577 -33.17 -4.81 21.61
N GLN A 578 -34.46 -5.10 21.82
CA GLN A 578 -35.18 -4.76 23.04
C GLN A 578 -35.09 -5.89 24.06
N GLU A 579 -35.38 -5.60 25.33
CA GLU A 579 -35.60 -6.64 26.34
C GLU A 579 -36.74 -7.58 25.92
N GLY A 580 -36.58 -8.88 26.15
CA GLY A 580 -37.52 -9.90 25.70
C GLY A 580 -37.19 -10.43 24.29
N TRP A 581 -38.21 -10.93 23.58
CA TRP A 581 -38.04 -11.57 22.28
C TRP A 581 -37.92 -10.55 21.13
N ASN A 582 -36.94 -10.78 20.27
CA ASN A 582 -36.70 -10.04 19.03
C ASN A 582 -36.68 -11.02 17.85
N ILE A 583 -37.06 -10.57 16.66
CA ILE A 583 -36.88 -11.32 15.40
C ILE A 583 -35.95 -10.52 14.49
N ILE A 584 -34.79 -11.09 14.20
CA ILE A 584 -33.72 -10.39 13.47
C ILE A 584 -33.22 -11.19 12.28
N SER A 585 -32.51 -10.50 11.41
CA SER A 585 -31.72 -11.06 10.32
C SER A 585 -30.48 -10.21 10.14
N THR A 586 -29.38 -10.82 9.72
CA THR A 586 -28.24 -10.07 9.19
C THR A 586 -28.33 -10.12 7.66
N ASN A 587 -28.02 -9.01 6.99
CA ASN A 587 -27.89 -8.95 5.53
C ASN A 587 -26.43 -8.73 5.10
N LEU A 588 -25.49 -8.97 6.02
CA LEU A 588 -24.06 -8.80 5.84
C LEU A 588 -23.33 -10.09 6.25
N HIS A 589 -22.21 -10.38 5.60
CA HIS A 589 -21.24 -11.41 5.97
C HIS A 589 -20.12 -10.78 6.81
N PRO A 590 -20.17 -10.85 8.16
CA PRO A 590 -19.07 -10.39 9.00
C PRO A 590 -17.88 -11.34 8.89
N ALA A 591 -16.68 -10.84 9.24
CA ALA A 591 -15.45 -11.65 9.23
C ALA A 591 -15.53 -12.85 10.20
N ASP A 592 -16.20 -12.67 11.33
CA ASP A 592 -16.58 -13.72 12.27
C ASP A 592 -18.07 -13.60 12.55
N SER A 593 -18.83 -14.61 12.14
CA SER A 593 -20.28 -14.65 12.33
C SER A 593 -20.71 -15.46 13.56
N SER A 594 -19.76 -15.93 14.38
CA SER A 594 -20.06 -16.70 15.58
C SER A 594 -20.91 -15.89 16.56
N ILE A 595 -21.82 -16.58 17.25
CA ILE A 595 -22.69 -15.94 18.23
C ILE A 595 -21.87 -15.29 19.35
N VAL A 596 -20.80 -15.96 19.78
CA VAL A 596 -19.91 -15.47 20.85
C VAL A 596 -19.29 -14.14 20.48
N THR A 597 -18.82 -13.99 19.24
CA THR A 597 -18.20 -12.75 18.77
C THR A 597 -19.24 -11.66 18.52
N LEU A 598 -20.33 -11.97 17.80
CA LEU A 598 -21.34 -10.98 17.45
C LEU A 598 -22.10 -10.41 18.66
N PHE A 599 -22.32 -11.23 19.69
CA PHE A 599 -23.01 -10.83 20.92
C PHE A 599 -22.05 -10.63 22.09
N ALA A 600 -20.77 -10.38 21.83
CA ALA A 600 -19.80 -10.06 22.87
C ALA A 600 -20.27 -8.84 23.69
N GLY A 601 -20.31 -8.99 25.01
CA GLY A 601 -20.82 -7.96 25.93
C GLY A 601 -22.35 -7.84 26.03
N ALA A 602 -23.12 -8.57 25.22
CA ALA A 602 -24.58 -8.53 25.27
C ALA A 602 -25.15 -9.38 26.43
N ASP A 603 -26.24 -8.91 27.04
CA ASP A 603 -27.01 -9.68 28.03
C ASP A 603 -28.15 -10.48 27.36
N VAL A 604 -27.76 -11.44 26.52
CA VAL A 604 -28.66 -12.33 25.78
C VAL A 604 -28.94 -13.62 26.56
N GLU A 605 -30.19 -14.09 26.60
CA GLU A 605 -30.57 -15.35 27.23
C GLU A 605 -30.40 -16.52 26.24
N THR A 606 -31.01 -16.41 25.06
CA THR A 606 -30.99 -17.46 24.04
C THR A 606 -31.17 -16.90 22.63
N ILE A 607 -30.55 -17.58 21.66
CA ILE A 607 -30.69 -17.33 20.22
C ILE A 607 -31.10 -18.63 19.54
N LYS A 608 -32.11 -18.61 18.67
CA LYS A 608 -32.56 -19.82 18.00
C LYS A 608 -33.14 -19.59 16.61
N THR A 609 -33.09 -20.64 15.80
CA THR A 609 -33.93 -20.82 14.62
C THR A 609 -35.08 -21.78 14.95
N THR A 610 -35.78 -22.29 13.95
CA THR A 610 -36.75 -23.40 14.11
C THR A 610 -36.08 -24.75 14.38
N GLU A 611 -34.77 -24.88 14.14
CA GLU A 611 -34.04 -26.15 14.16
C GLU A 611 -32.82 -26.13 15.10
N LEU A 612 -32.20 -24.97 15.29
CA LEU A 612 -30.95 -24.80 16.03
C LEU A 612 -31.14 -23.84 17.20
N VAL A 613 -30.38 -24.04 18.27
CA VAL A 613 -30.45 -23.21 19.48
C VAL A 613 -29.08 -22.96 20.08
N TRP A 614 -28.93 -21.77 20.67
CA TRP A 614 -27.82 -21.36 21.49
C TRP A 614 -28.34 -20.75 22.80
N TYR A 615 -27.73 -21.10 23.93
CA TYR A 615 -28.00 -20.51 25.24
C TYR A 615 -26.72 -19.95 25.86
N LYS A 616 -26.85 -18.79 26.52
CA LYS A 616 -25.75 -18.18 27.26
C LYS A 616 -25.40 -19.05 28.47
N ASN A 617 -24.11 -19.24 28.72
CA ASN A 617 -23.55 -20.08 29.80
C ASN A 617 -23.83 -21.59 29.68
N GLN A 618 -24.22 -22.07 28.50
CA GLN A 618 -24.30 -23.51 28.25
C GLN A 618 -22.99 -24.03 27.66
N GLU A 619 -22.62 -25.26 28.01
CA GLU A 619 -21.45 -25.94 27.46
C GLU A 619 -21.47 -25.95 25.92
N PRO A 620 -20.35 -25.63 25.24
CA PRO A 620 -20.35 -25.44 23.78
C PRO A 620 -20.93 -26.60 22.98
N PHE A 621 -20.68 -27.84 23.39
CA PHE A 621 -21.16 -29.04 22.68
C PHE A 621 -22.67 -29.26 22.74
N LEU A 622 -23.39 -28.57 23.64
CA LEU A 622 -24.85 -28.62 23.74
C LEU A 622 -25.53 -27.51 22.92
N ASN A 623 -24.78 -26.51 22.47
CA ASN A 623 -25.30 -25.47 21.58
C ASN A 623 -25.25 -25.97 20.13
N THR A 624 -26.42 -26.11 19.51
CA THR A 624 -26.51 -26.58 18.11
C THR A 624 -26.44 -25.43 17.10
N LEU A 625 -26.62 -24.19 17.55
CA LEU A 625 -26.34 -22.98 16.77
C LEU A 625 -25.03 -22.36 17.23
N SER A 626 -24.08 -22.16 16.32
CA SER A 626 -22.77 -21.57 16.63
C SER A 626 -22.53 -20.20 15.98
N ALA A 627 -23.24 -19.89 14.90
CA ALA A 627 -23.03 -18.68 14.12
C ALA A 627 -24.34 -18.20 13.45
N LEU A 628 -24.40 -16.90 13.13
CA LEU A 628 -25.43 -16.34 12.28
C LEU A 628 -25.04 -16.48 10.79
N THR A 629 -26.04 -16.63 9.94
CA THR A 629 -25.91 -16.68 8.48
C THR A 629 -26.73 -15.55 7.89
N ALA A 630 -26.14 -14.80 6.97
CA ALA A 630 -26.85 -13.69 6.33
C ALA A 630 -28.07 -14.20 5.55
N GLY A 631 -29.18 -13.45 5.62
CA GLY A 631 -30.46 -13.82 5.02
C GLY A 631 -31.31 -14.80 5.84
N ASN A 632 -30.76 -15.43 6.89
CA ASN A 632 -31.54 -16.27 7.79
C ASN A 632 -32.20 -15.45 8.90
N GLY A 633 -33.40 -15.89 9.32
CA GLY A 633 -34.11 -15.28 10.44
C GLY A 633 -33.76 -15.96 11.76
N TYR A 634 -33.68 -15.17 12.83
CA TYR A 634 -33.35 -15.64 14.18
C TYR A 634 -34.29 -15.03 15.21
N LEU A 635 -34.68 -15.85 16.20
CA LEU A 635 -35.30 -15.38 17.44
C LEU A 635 -34.20 -15.14 18.47
N VAL A 636 -34.17 -13.95 19.05
CA VAL A 636 -33.20 -13.56 20.09
C VAL A 636 -33.96 -13.10 21.32
N LYS A 637 -33.75 -13.76 22.46
CA LYS A 637 -34.30 -13.33 23.75
C LYS A 637 -33.24 -12.60 24.54
N MET A 638 -33.47 -11.33 24.84
CA MET A 638 -32.56 -10.47 25.59
C MET A 638 -33.04 -10.29 27.04
N ASN A 639 -32.10 -10.29 27.99
CA ASN A 639 -32.36 -9.85 29.37
C ASN A 639 -32.24 -8.32 29.51
N LYS A 640 -31.46 -7.66 28.65
CA LYS A 640 -31.34 -6.20 28.58
C LYS A 640 -31.24 -5.72 27.13
N PRO A 641 -31.68 -4.48 26.81
CA PRO A 641 -31.50 -3.92 25.48
C PRO A 641 -30.03 -3.88 25.04
N PHE A 642 -29.79 -4.04 23.74
CA PHE A 642 -28.45 -4.04 23.14
C PHE A 642 -28.52 -3.59 21.68
N THR A 643 -27.52 -2.87 21.19
CA THR A 643 -27.37 -2.59 19.76
C THR A 643 -26.36 -3.56 19.18
N LEU A 644 -26.84 -4.50 18.39
CA LEU A 644 -25.98 -5.42 17.65
C LEU A 644 -25.42 -4.70 16.42
N THR A 645 -24.11 -4.48 16.40
CA THR A 645 -23.39 -3.90 15.26
C THR A 645 -22.72 -5.01 14.47
N VAL A 646 -23.16 -5.21 13.23
CA VAL A 646 -22.58 -6.18 12.30
C VAL A 646 -21.84 -5.41 11.21
N THR A 647 -20.52 -5.60 11.13
CA THR A 647 -19.70 -5.03 10.07
C THR A 647 -19.28 -6.14 9.11
N GLY A 648 -19.64 -6.02 7.84
CA GLY A 648 -19.41 -7.10 6.88
C GLY A 648 -19.73 -6.74 5.45
N ILE A 649 -19.54 -7.70 4.56
CA ILE A 649 -19.80 -7.53 3.13
C ILE A 649 -21.29 -7.75 2.86
N PRO A 650 -21.97 -6.92 2.04
CA PRO A 650 -23.34 -7.15 1.61
C PRO A 650 -23.60 -8.59 1.14
N ALA A 651 -24.59 -9.25 1.74
CA ALA A 651 -25.05 -10.56 1.28
C ALA A 651 -25.67 -10.44 -0.12
N LYS A 652 -25.48 -11.48 -0.95
CA LYS A 652 -26.10 -11.55 -2.28
C LYS A 652 -27.62 -11.48 -2.14
N GLU A 653 -28.25 -10.54 -2.83
CA GLU A 653 -29.71 -10.44 -2.83
C GLU A 653 -30.31 -11.69 -3.49
N THR A 654 -31.06 -12.47 -2.72
CA THR A 654 -31.88 -13.56 -3.22
C THR A 654 -33.33 -13.12 -3.22
N ASN A 655 -34.12 -13.55 -4.21
CA ASN A 655 -35.58 -13.37 -4.15
C ASN A 655 -36.08 -13.96 -2.83
N PHE A 656 -36.82 -13.17 -2.07
CA PHE A 656 -37.25 -13.50 -0.73
C PHE A 656 -38.27 -14.66 -0.79
N ILE A 657 -37.73 -15.86 -0.59
CA ILE A 657 -38.42 -17.12 -0.26
C ILE A 657 -39.29 -17.69 -1.38
N SER A 658 -38.72 -18.68 -2.08
CA SER A 658 -39.50 -19.80 -2.62
C SER A 658 -39.80 -20.75 -1.46
N ALA A 659 -40.93 -20.56 -0.77
CA ALA A 659 -41.37 -21.53 0.23
C ALA A 659 -41.68 -22.86 -0.47
N THR A 660 -40.83 -23.87 -0.29
CA THR A 660 -41.06 -25.25 -0.75
C THR A 660 -41.67 -26.14 0.35
N LYS A 661 -41.86 -25.61 1.57
CA LYS A 661 -42.50 -26.29 2.70
C LYS A 661 -43.83 -25.63 3.06
N THR A 662 -44.88 -26.43 3.17
CA THR A 662 -46.17 -26.06 3.77
C THR A 662 -45.99 -25.80 5.27
N GLY A 663 -46.61 -24.73 5.80
CA GLY A 663 -46.55 -24.34 7.21
C GLY A 663 -45.60 -23.18 7.54
N TRP A 664 -45.31 -22.96 8.82
CA TRP A 664 -44.49 -21.83 9.31
C TRP A 664 -42.98 -22.06 9.15
N ALA A 665 -42.29 -21.08 8.61
CA ALA A 665 -40.84 -20.98 8.54
C ALA A 665 -40.36 -19.61 9.08
N LEU A 666 -39.12 -19.57 9.55
CA LEU A 666 -38.45 -18.34 9.96
C LEU A 666 -37.46 -17.93 8.87
N ALA A 667 -37.51 -16.67 8.43
CA ALA A 667 -36.66 -16.17 7.36
C ALA A 667 -36.17 -14.75 7.64
N GLY A 668 -35.10 -14.37 6.96
CA GLY A 668 -34.44 -13.08 7.14
C GLY A 668 -34.44 -12.23 5.88
N CYS A 669 -34.31 -10.92 6.04
CA CYS A 669 -34.06 -10.01 4.93
C CYS A 669 -32.60 -10.12 4.46
N SER A 670 -32.38 -10.42 3.17
CA SER A 670 -31.07 -10.38 2.51
C SER A 670 -30.80 -9.07 1.74
N PHE A 671 -31.80 -8.19 1.61
CA PHE A 671 -31.69 -6.96 0.83
C PHE A 671 -30.86 -5.90 1.54
N GLN A 672 -30.23 -5.00 0.78
CA GLN A 672 -29.42 -3.91 1.34
C GLN A 672 -30.24 -2.64 1.66
N SER A 673 -31.46 -2.56 1.13
CA SER A 673 -32.42 -1.48 1.38
C SER A 673 -33.83 -2.05 1.53
N PRO A 674 -34.77 -1.36 2.23
CA PRO A 674 -36.16 -1.78 2.30
C PRO A 674 -36.79 -2.07 0.93
N ARG A 675 -37.55 -3.17 0.83
CA ARG A 675 -38.32 -3.57 -0.36
C ARG A 675 -39.79 -3.72 -0.01
N LEU A 676 -40.69 -3.40 -0.94
CA LEU A 676 -42.11 -3.64 -0.74
C LEU A 676 -42.36 -5.14 -0.56
N THR A 677 -43.16 -5.49 0.43
CA THR A 677 -43.41 -6.90 0.77
C THR A 677 -44.02 -7.66 -0.42
N GLU A 678 -44.92 -7.02 -1.17
CA GLU A 678 -45.58 -7.62 -2.35
C GLU A 678 -44.65 -7.90 -3.53
N ASP A 679 -43.57 -7.12 -3.70
CA ASP A 679 -42.62 -7.27 -4.81
C ASP A 679 -41.70 -8.49 -4.62
N VAL A 680 -41.51 -8.90 -3.37
CA VAL A 680 -40.47 -9.87 -3.01
C VAL A 680 -41.03 -11.21 -2.56
N ILE A 681 -42.34 -11.34 -2.36
CA ILE A 681 -43.02 -12.59 -1.99
C ILE A 681 -43.79 -13.20 -3.17
N ASN A 682 -43.85 -14.52 -3.23
CA ASN A 682 -44.73 -15.22 -4.15
C ASN A 682 -46.08 -15.56 -3.49
N SER A 683 -47.11 -14.74 -3.76
CA SER A 683 -48.46 -14.92 -3.19
C SER A 683 -49.18 -16.21 -3.63
N ASN A 684 -48.64 -16.93 -4.63
CA ASN A 684 -49.15 -18.25 -5.01
C ASN A 684 -48.72 -19.33 -4.01
N THR A 685 -47.59 -19.16 -3.33
CA THR A 685 -47.03 -20.15 -2.39
C THR A 685 -47.07 -19.68 -0.94
N ILE A 686 -47.18 -18.37 -0.69
CA ILE A 686 -47.19 -17.75 0.65
C ILE A 686 -48.56 -17.09 0.89
N ASP A 687 -49.16 -17.32 2.05
CA ASP A 687 -50.42 -16.69 2.47
C ASP A 687 -50.26 -15.69 3.64
N ILE A 688 -49.25 -15.86 4.51
CA ILE A 688 -48.98 -14.93 5.63
C ILE A 688 -47.48 -14.65 5.78
N VAL A 689 -47.11 -13.38 5.96
CA VAL A 689 -45.79 -12.94 6.45
C VAL A 689 -46.00 -12.09 7.69
N LYS A 690 -45.24 -12.30 8.77
CA LYS A 690 -45.37 -11.50 9.99
C LYS A 690 -44.08 -11.33 10.77
N ASN A 691 -43.98 -10.28 11.55
CA ASN A 691 -43.01 -10.12 12.64
C ASN A 691 -43.73 -9.57 13.89
N PHE A 692 -42.99 -9.05 14.88
CA PHE A 692 -43.62 -8.45 16.07
C PHE A 692 -44.24 -7.07 15.84
N GLU A 693 -43.99 -6.43 14.69
CA GLU A 693 -44.47 -5.09 14.35
C GLU A 693 -45.73 -5.13 13.47
N GLY A 694 -45.97 -6.25 12.76
CA GLY A 694 -47.14 -6.38 11.91
C GLY A 694 -47.16 -7.68 11.10
N TYR A 695 -48.15 -7.78 10.21
CA TYR A 695 -48.31 -8.90 9.29
C TYR A 695 -48.79 -8.41 7.91
N TRP A 696 -48.59 -9.25 6.91
CA TRP A 696 -49.05 -9.11 5.53
C TRP A 696 -49.84 -10.39 5.15
N THR A 697 -50.93 -10.23 4.42
CA THR A 697 -51.67 -11.32 3.74
C THR A 697 -52.10 -10.88 2.35
N LYS A 698 -52.43 -11.81 1.46
CA LYS A 698 -52.90 -11.49 0.09
C LYS A 698 -54.15 -10.60 0.06
N ASP A 699 -55.04 -10.79 1.04
CA ASP A 699 -56.38 -10.17 1.06
C ASP A 699 -56.47 -8.96 2.00
N SER A 700 -55.40 -8.63 2.73
CA SER A 700 -55.31 -7.40 3.52
C SER A 700 -53.89 -6.84 3.49
N LEU A 701 -53.75 -5.58 3.08
CA LEU A 701 -52.54 -4.78 3.27
C LEU A 701 -52.36 -4.44 4.76
N GLY A 702 -52.22 -5.49 5.59
CA GLY A 702 -51.82 -5.37 6.98
C GLY A 702 -50.47 -4.64 7.10
N MET A 703 -50.22 -4.04 8.26
CA MET A 703 -49.21 -3.02 8.56
C MET A 703 -47.74 -3.32 8.15
N LEU A 704 -47.41 -4.49 7.59
CA LEU A 704 -46.08 -4.85 7.12
C LEU A 704 -45.87 -4.55 5.62
N LEU A 705 -45.77 -3.26 5.28
CA LEU A 705 -45.58 -2.81 3.89
C LEU A 705 -44.18 -3.11 3.31
N TYR A 706 -43.16 -3.22 4.16
CA TYR A 706 -41.77 -3.41 3.72
C TYR A 706 -41.06 -4.55 4.45
N ILE A 707 -40.26 -5.30 3.69
CA ILE A 707 -39.19 -6.16 4.20
C ILE A 707 -37.92 -5.31 4.34
N LYS A 708 -37.34 -5.24 5.54
CA LYS A 708 -36.26 -4.30 5.90
C LYS A 708 -34.98 -5.03 6.33
N PRO A 709 -33.80 -4.50 5.99
CA PRO A 709 -32.52 -4.94 6.56
C PRO A 709 -32.58 -4.99 8.10
N GLY A 710 -31.87 -5.94 8.72
CA GLY A 710 -31.85 -6.11 10.18
C GLY A 710 -33.06 -6.83 10.78
N LYS A 711 -34.11 -7.10 10.00
CA LYS A 711 -35.37 -7.71 10.48
C LYS A 711 -35.54 -9.14 9.99
N GLY A 712 -36.09 -10.00 10.86
CA GLY A 712 -36.53 -11.35 10.52
C GLY A 712 -38.06 -11.46 10.53
N TYR A 713 -38.58 -12.50 9.88
CA TYR A 713 -40.00 -12.68 9.58
C TYR A 713 -40.42 -14.15 9.69
N PHE A 714 -41.60 -14.40 10.26
CA PHE A 714 -42.30 -15.67 10.14
C PHE A 714 -43.15 -15.70 8.89
N ILE A 715 -43.07 -16.80 8.15
CA ILE A 715 -43.69 -16.95 6.85
C ILE A 715 -44.45 -18.26 6.80
N HIS A 716 -45.69 -18.20 6.37
CA HIS A 716 -46.56 -19.36 6.24
C HIS A 716 -46.68 -19.72 4.76
N GLY A 717 -46.27 -20.95 4.42
CA GLY A 717 -46.45 -21.53 3.10
C GLY A 717 -47.76 -22.32 3.02
N LYS A 718 -48.42 -22.24 1.86
CA LYS A 718 -49.68 -22.95 1.57
C LYS A 718 -49.55 -24.47 1.52
#